data_AF-A0A0V1BYV7-F1
#
_entry.id   AF-A0A0V1BYV7-F1
#
_cell.length_a   1.000
_cell.length_b   1.000
_cell.length_c   1.000
_cell.angle_alpha   90.00
_cell.angle_beta   90.00
_cell.angle_gamma   90.00
#
_symmetry.space_group_name_H-M   'P 1'
#
loop_
_entity.id
_entity.type
_entity.pdbx_description
1 polymer ?
#
loop_
_entity_poly.entity_id
_entity_poly.type
_entity_poly.pdbx_seq_one_letter_code
_entity_poly.pdbx_strand_id
1 'polypeptide(L)'
;MKEVTLLALLIFCIFHFCIAQISKCRQANGGGDIDWVILYKPPGEKRGKILVPAAVAWDAYPQDLHNDAGHSFQKALESVTGTHANKNFFAYNNAAAGVVGVKTKSNSKGVVILDTSAGVDEAAWIVHTVPGYPIPKVAYTFPASEYANGHLLICLTIAESQIEPIVRSAVHKMKEVTLLALLIFCIFHFCIAQISKCRQADGANDIDWVILYKPPGEKRGKILVPAAAAWAAYPQDLHNAADHSFVKTLESVTGTHQNKHFFAYNNVAAGAVGVKTKSNSKGLSVVILDTSAGVDSAAWIVHTVPGYPIPKVAYTFPASEYANGHLLICLTIAESQIEPIAAALFMASPFIHYNDVPETEVNTRPTLRKLLNGETAVMPPFTTKQNIGTQAVPSVPVQIFSKSGRSKYEIYQKIISRQLKKTIKVWSRRDKKLKANCKIPGRHILLVSSPISVDNQASSLEKDVTNWLIPENGDIFCAVDKPYAISQKYEPAVAVCMQLANIFARFNTIAAKCETSANILTIRSAVHKMKEVTLLALLIFCIFHFCIAQISKCRQANGGGDIDWVILYKPPGEKRGKILVPAAVAWDAYPQDLHNDAGHSFQKALESVTGTHANKNFFAYNNAAAGVVGVKTKSNSKGVVILDTSAGVDEAAWIVHTVPGYPIPKVAYTFPASEYANGHLLICLTIAESQIEPIVWSRRDKKLKANCKIPGRHILLVSSPISVDNQASSLEKDVTNWLIPENGDIFCAVDKPYAISQKYEPAVAVCIQLASIFARFNTIAAKVDSSMRLIKKLPLLASLMLCIFQFCSAQTSKCQVAAGNGNADWAILYKPPGEKAGKILVPAGGAWAPNPRDLENAADHSFAKALESVAQNHRDKSFFAYNNAAPGVIGIKTKSNSKGVVILDSTPQADSAAWIVHTVPGYPIPKVAYTFPASEYANGHLLICLTIAESQIEPIVWSRRDKKLKANCKIPGRHILLVSSPISVDNQASSLEKDVTNWLIPENGDIFCAVDKPYAISQKYEPAVAVCMQLANIFARFNTIAAKVDSCS
;
A
#
# COMPACT_ATOMS: atom_id res chain seq x y z
N MET A 1 8.43 17.26 -82.23
CA MET A 1 8.73 18.70 -82.07
C MET A 1 8.25 19.13 -80.71
N LYS A 2 9.21 19.46 -79.83
CA LYS A 2 9.33 20.74 -79.12
C LYS A 2 8.30 20.91 -78.01
N GLU A 3 8.67 20.66 -76.75
CA GLU A 3 9.48 21.56 -75.92
C GLU A 3 9.00 23.04 -75.96
N VAL A 4 8.50 23.45 -74.80
CA VAL A 4 9.10 24.55 -74.01
C VAL A 4 8.62 25.97 -74.37
N THR A 5 7.85 26.49 -73.39
CA THR A 5 7.94 27.83 -72.79
C THR A 5 7.41 29.03 -73.60
N LEU A 6 6.43 29.73 -73.04
CA LEU A 6 6.62 30.82 -72.07
C LEU A 6 6.97 32.10 -72.82
N LEU A 7 5.96 32.89 -73.14
CA LEU A 7 5.93 34.29 -72.73
C LEU A 7 4.58 34.90 -73.07
N ALA A 8 4.10 35.72 -72.14
CA ALA A 8 2.93 36.61 -72.22
C ALA A 8 1.56 35.93 -72.01
N LEU A 9 1.02 35.80 -70.79
CA LEU A 9 1.37 36.45 -69.52
C LEU A 9 1.38 37.98 -69.63
N LEU A 10 0.23 38.59 -69.96
CA LEU A 10 -0.10 39.97 -69.60
C LEU A 10 -1.59 40.20 -69.92
N ILE A 11 -2.35 40.64 -68.93
CA ILE A 11 -3.77 41.07 -69.04
C ILE A 11 -4.81 39.94 -68.93
N PHE A 12 -4.71 39.14 -67.86
CA PHE A 12 -5.90 38.83 -67.05
C PHE A 12 -5.53 38.90 -65.56
N CYS A 13 -4.79 39.96 -65.19
CA CYS A 13 -5.01 40.59 -63.90
C CYS A 13 -6.28 41.43 -64.06
N ILE A 14 -7.36 41.04 -63.38
CA ILE A 14 -8.27 41.90 -62.60
C ILE A 14 -9.41 40.99 -62.10
N PHE A 15 -9.39 40.74 -60.79
CA PHE A 15 -10.38 40.02 -59.97
C PHE A 15 -10.53 38.50 -60.17
N HIS A 16 -9.53 37.73 -59.78
CA HIS A 16 -9.78 36.66 -58.80
C HIS A 16 -8.72 36.80 -57.73
N PHE A 17 -9.17 37.18 -56.54
CA PHE A 17 -8.35 37.30 -55.36
C PHE A 17 -7.43 36.08 -55.28
N CYS A 18 -6.12 36.32 -55.30
CA CYS A 18 -5.19 35.38 -54.72
C CYS A 18 -5.61 35.30 -53.25
N ILE A 19 -6.49 34.34 -52.91
CA ILE A 19 -6.85 34.07 -51.53
C ILE A 19 -5.54 33.54 -50.93
N ALA A 20 -4.79 34.45 -50.31
CA ALA A 20 -3.61 34.09 -49.54
C ALA A 20 -4.04 32.95 -48.62
N GLN A 21 -3.41 31.79 -48.71
CA GLN A 21 -3.78 30.65 -47.87
C GLN A 21 -3.10 30.85 -46.52
N ILE A 22 -3.84 31.36 -45.55
CA ILE A 22 -3.29 31.89 -44.29
C ILE A 22 -3.20 30.77 -43.24
N SER A 23 -2.00 30.60 -42.67
CA SER A 23 -1.69 29.76 -41.51
C SER A 23 -0.96 30.56 -40.42
N LYS A 24 -1.10 31.89 -40.44
CA LYS A 24 -0.50 32.82 -39.47
C LYS A 24 -1.50 33.84 -38.96
N CYS A 25 -1.22 34.40 -37.79
CA CYS A 25 -1.97 35.54 -37.27
C CYS A 25 -1.68 36.79 -38.10
N ARG A 26 -2.67 37.68 -38.17
CA ARG A 26 -2.66 38.88 -39.02
C ARG A 26 -2.78 40.15 -38.20
N GLN A 27 -2.24 41.27 -38.69
CA GLN A 27 -2.48 42.57 -38.06
C GLN A 27 -3.97 42.93 -38.05
N ALA A 28 -4.34 43.95 -37.27
CA ALA A 28 -5.73 44.33 -37.03
C ALA A 28 -6.58 44.47 -38.31
N ASN A 29 -6.00 45.04 -39.37
CA ASN A 29 -6.65 45.22 -40.68
C ASN A 29 -6.59 43.97 -41.60
N GLY A 30 -6.09 42.84 -41.10
CA GLY A 30 -5.88 41.60 -41.85
C GLY A 30 -4.61 41.55 -42.70
N GLY A 31 -3.86 42.64 -42.80
CA GLY A 31 -2.60 42.72 -43.56
C GLY A 31 -1.39 42.29 -42.74
N GLY A 32 -0.37 41.74 -43.41
CA GLY A 32 0.90 41.34 -42.79
C GLY A 32 0.77 40.15 -41.82
N ASP A 33 1.84 39.37 -41.68
CA ASP A 33 1.92 38.31 -40.68
C ASP A 33 2.44 38.87 -39.35
N ILE A 34 1.92 38.38 -38.23
CA ILE A 34 2.41 38.73 -36.88
C ILE A 34 2.47 37.50 -35.97
N ASP A 35 3.31 37.58 -34.94
CA ASP A 35 3.54 36.46 -34.04
C ASP A 35 2.37 36.19 -33.10
N TRP A 36 1.67 37.24 -32.66
CA TRP A 36 0.49 37.09 -31.80
C TRP A 36 -0.45 38.28 -31.92
N VAL A 37 -1.72 38.06 -31.65
CA VAL A 37 -2.73 39.12 -31.53
C VAL A 37 -3.80 38.75 -30.53
N ILE A 38 -4.20 39.72 -29.73
CA ILE A 38 -5.27 39.57 -28.74
C ILE A 38 -6.39 40.54 -29.06
N LEU A 39 -7.60 40.03 -29.11
CA LEU A 39 -8.82 40.79 -29.29
C LEU A 39 -9.72 40.58 -28.08
N TYR A 40 -10.11 41.67 -27.44
CA TYR A 40 -11.16 41.68 -26.44
C TYR A 40 -12.39 42.40 -26.99
N LYS A 41 -13.52 41.72 -27.04
CA LYS A 41 -14.81 42.29 -27.40
C LYS A 41 -15.63 42.53 -26.13
N PRO A 42 -15.96 43.80 -25.80
CA PRO A 42 -16.79 44.10 -24.64
C PRO A 42 -18.23 43.58 -24.77
N PRO A 43 -18.93 43.35 -23.65
CA PRO A 43 -20.37 43.06 -23.65
C PRO A 43 -21.18 44.18 -24.32
N GLY A 44 -22.18 43.84 -25.14
CA GLY A 44 -23.09 44.79 -25.80
C GLY A 44 -22.54 45.47 -27.06
N GLU A 45 -21.22 45.47 -27.26
CA GLU A 45 -20.55 46.09 -28.41
C GLU A 45 -20.40 45.11 -29.57
N LYS A 46 -20.52 45.54 -30.83
CA LYS A 46 -20.22 44.67 -31.99
C LYS A 46 -18.74 44.72 -32.39
N ARG A 47 -18.02 45.72 -31.90
CA ARG A 47 -16.61 46.02 -32.19
C ARG A 47 -15.75 45.82 -30.96
N GLY A 48 -14.57 45.25 -31.15
CA GLY A 48 -13.63 44.98 -30.05
C GLY A 48 -12.51 46.02 -29.90
N LYS A 49 -11.59 45.70 -28.99
CA LYS A 49 -10.28 46.31 -28.83
C LYS A 49 -9.21 45.27 -29.15
N ILE A 50 -8.15 45.69 -29.82
CA ILE A 50 -7.08 44.79 -30.27
C ILE A 50 -5.71 45.23 -29.74
N LEU A 51 -4.88 44.25 -29.45
CA LEU A 51 -3.49 44.42 -29.09
C LEU A 51 -2.64 43.57 -30.04
N VAL A 52 -1.71 44.22 -30.73
CA VAL A 52 -0.73 43.61 -31.63
C VAL A 52 0.69 43.89 -31.12
N PRO A 53 1.73 43.14 -31.56
CA PRO A 53 3.04 43.17 -30.91
C PRO A 53 3.75 44.54 -30.94
N ALA A 54 3.47 45.36 -31.96
CA ALA A 54 4.05 46.70 -32.12
C ALA A 54 3.24 47.82 -31.42
N ALA A 55 2.10 47.51 -30.80
CA ALA A 55 1.23 48.50 -30.17
C ALA A 55 1.54 48.66 -28.67
N VAL A 56 1.66 49.91 -28.22
CA VAL A 56 1.95 50.26 -26.81
C VAL A 56 0.67 50.31 -25.94
N ALA A 57 -0.51 50.26 -26.55
CA ALA A 57 -1.82 50.27 -25.90
C ALA A 57 -2.88 49.53 -26.74
N TRP A 58 -4.07 49.32 -26.18
CA TRP A 58 -5.20 48.72 -26.88
C TRP A 58 -5.83 49.67 -27.90
N ASP A 59 -5.82 49.28 -29.16
CA ASP A 59 -6.43 50.04 -30.25
C ASP A 59 -7.86 49.60 -30.54
N ALA A 60 -8.65 50.47 -31.19
CA ALA A 60 -9.98 50.09 -31.66
C ALA A 60 -9.86 49.03 -32.76
N TYR A 61 -10.62 47.94 -32.65
CA TYR A 61 -10.67 46.94 -33.71
C TYR A 61 -11.31 47.59 -34.95
N PRO A 62 -10.74 47.43 -36.15
CA PRO A 62 -11.05 48.32 -37.27
C PRO A 62 -12.49 48.16 -37.79
N GLN A 63 -13.14 47.02 -37.52
CA GLN A 63 -14.51 46.74 -37.95
C GLN A 63 -15.27 45.86 -36.95
N ASP A 64 -16.58 45.72 -37.16
CA ASP A 64 -17.43 44.87 -36.34
C ASP A 64 -17.16 43.39 -36.62
N LEU A 65 -17.26 42.55 -35.59
CA LEU A 65 -16.80 41.16 -35.65
C LEU A 65 -17.59 40.21 -36.54
N HIS A 66 -18.82 40.58 -36.96
CA HIS A 66 -19.60 39.81 -37.95
C HIS A 66 -19.24 40.13 -39.39
N ASN A 67 -18.55 41.24 -39.65
CA ASN A 67 -18.25 41.64 -41.01
C ASN A 67 -17.19 40.69 -41.57
N ASP A 68 -17.49 40.06 -42.70
CA ASP A 68 -16.55 39.21 -43.45
C ASP A 68 -15.53 40.04 -44.27
N ALA A 69 -15.10 41.17 -43.69
CA ALA A 69 -14.44 42.25 -44.40
C ALA A 69 -12.91 42.28 -44.19
N GLY A 70 -12.30 41.09 -44.14
CA GLY A 70 -10.84 40.97 -44.16
C GLY A 70 -10.12 41.36 -42.88
N HIS A 71 -10.78 41.37 -41.71
CA HIS A 71 -10.12 41.70 -40.44
C HIS A 71 -9.28 40.53 -39.88
N SER A 72 -8.48 40.79 -38.86
CA SER A 72 -7.41 39.88 -38.40
C SER A 72 -7.87 38.45 -38.09
N PHE A 73 -8.95 38.27 -37.32
CA PHE A 73 -9.46 36.95 -36.95
C PHE A 73 -10.27 36.27 -38.05
N GLN A 74 -10.92 37.03 -38.93
CA GLN A 74 -11.57 36.46 -40.12
C GLN A 74 -10.53 35.90 -41.08
N LYS A 75 -9.47 36.66 -41.35
CA LYS A 75 -8.36 36.23 -42.19
C LYS A 75 -7.58 35.06 -41.60
N ALA A 76 -7.37 35.03 -40.29
CA ALA A 76 -6.75 33.89 -39.64
C ALA A 76 -7.62 32.62 -39.69
N LEU A 77 -8.95 32.74 -39.77
CA LEU A 77 -9.90 31.60 -39.84
C LEU A 77 -10.37 31.27 -41.27
N GLU A 78 -9.82 31.91 -42.29
CA GLU A 78 -10.19 31.69 -43.70
C GLU A 78 -10.00 30.22 -44.09
N SER A 79 -8.92 29.60 -43.63
CA SER A 79 -8.62 28.17 -43.83
C SER A 79 -9.55 27.20 -43.08
N VAL A 80 -10.29 27.67 -42.08
CA VAL A 80 -11.25 26.88 -41.27
C VAL A 80 -12.66 26.95 -41.85
N THR A 81 -12.96 28.09 -42.48
CA THR A 81 -14.28 28.43 -43.03
C THR A 81 -14.38 28.08 -44.52
N GLY A 82 -13.26 28.07 -45.26
CA GLY A 82 -13.15 27.65 -46.66
C GLY A 82 -12.52 26.26 -46.88
N THR A 83 -12.41 25.83 -48.14
CA THR A 83 -11.75 24.56 -48.52
C THR A 83 -10.39 24.86 -49.14
N HIS A 84 -9.31 24.44 -48.47
CA HIS A 84 -7.94 24.64 -48.93
C HIS A 84 -7.21 23.29 -48.94
N ALA A 85 -6.61 22.93 -50.09
CA ALA A 85 -6.03 21.60 -50.29
C ALA A 85 -4.82 21.30 -49.40
N ASN A 86 -4.08 22.34 -48.99
CA ASN A 86 -2.83 22.21 -48.23
C ASN A 86 -2.94 22.81 -46.82
N LYS A 87 -4.16 22.98 -46.29
CA LYS A 87 -4.36 23.48 -44.93
C LYS A 87 -5.25 22.51 -44.16
N ASN A 88 -4.72 21.99 -43.06
CA ASN A 88 -5.48 21.16 -42.13
C ASN A 88 -5.80 21.96 -40.87
N PHE A 89 -6.92 21.68 -40.22
CA PHE A 89 -7.24 22.33 -38.95
C PHE A 89 -7.90 21.37 -37.97
N PHE A 90 -7.70 21.64 -36.69
CA PHE A 90 -8.32 20.96 -35.57
C PHE A 90 -8.99 21.98 -34.66
N ALA A 91 -10.31 21.87 -34.49
CA ALA A 91 -11.09 22.73 -33.59
C ALA A 91 -11.51 21.95 -32.35
N TYR A 92 -11.34 22.55 -31.17
CA TYR A 92 -11.82 22.02 -29.90
C TYR A 92 -12.75 23.04 -29.27
N ASN A 93 -13.94 22.63 -28.85
CA ASN A 93 -14.90 23.51 -28.19
C ASN A 93 -15.82 22.67 -27.31
N ASN A 94 -15.91 23.02 -26.02
CA ASN A 94 -16.80 22.33 -25.08
C ASN A 94 -18.29 22.68 -25.27
N ALA A 95 -18.60 23.63 -26.17
CA ALA A 95 -19.93 24.01 -26.62
C ALA A 95 -19.90 24.22 -28.15
N ALA A 96 -19.57 23.17 -28.90
CA ALA A 96 -19.48 23.22 -30.36
C ALA A 96 -20.85 23.48 -31.02
N ALA A 97 -20.86 24.22 -32.13
CA ALA A 97 -22.09 24.58 -32.84
C ALA A 97 -22.83 23.33 -33.32
N GLY A 98 -24.14 23.25 -33.02
CA GLY A 98 -25.01 22.16 -33.48
C GLY A 98 -24.92 20.83 -32.72
N VAL A 99 -24.12 20.75 -31.64
CA VAL A 99 -23.98 19.52 -30.84
C VAL A 99 -24.59 19.72 -29.44
N VAL A 100 -25.70 19.04 -29.16
CA VAL A 100 -26.41 19.11 -27.86
C VAL A 100 -25.97 17.95 -26.96
N GLY A 101 -25.68 18.24 -25.68
CA GLY A 101 -25.45 17.20 -24.66
C GLY A 101 -24.00 16.75 -24.44
N VAL A 102 -23.00 17.51 -24.92
CA VAL A 102 -21.58 17.16 -24.72
C VAL A 102 -21.18 17.37 -23.24
N LYS A 103 -20.85 16.29 -22.53
CA LYS A 103 -20.24 16.35 -21.18
C LYS A 103 -18.71 16.23 -21.29
N THR A 104 -18.01 17.34 -21.26
CA THR A 104 -16.53 17.38 -21.21
C THR A 104 -16.03 17.83 -19.84
N LYS A 105 -14.78 17.51 -19.50
CA LYS A 105 -14.12 17.97 -18.26
C LYS A 105 -13.28 19.25 -18.45
N SER A 106 -13.34 19.89 -19.63
CA SER A 106 -12.52 21.05 -19.98
C SER A 106 -13.39 22.16 -20.58
N ASN A 107 -13.11 23.42 -20.23
CA ASN A 107 -13.84 24.58 -20.75
C ASN A 107 -13.15 25.27 -21.95
N SER A 108 -12.01 24.73 -22.38
CA SER A 108 -11.16 25.31 -23.42
C SER A 108 -11.84 25.28 -24.79
N LYS A 109 -11.65 26.36 -25.56
CA LYS A 109 -12.11 26.47 -26.95
C LYS A 109 -11.03 27.09 -27.82
N GLY A 110 -10.92 26.63 -29.06
CA GLY A 110 -9.90 27.13 -29.97
C GLY A 110 -9.77 26.29 -31.23
N VAL A 111 -8.93 26.76 -32.14
CA VAL A 111 -8.62 26.12 -33.41
C VAL A 111 -7.12 26.20 -33.68
N VAL A 112 -6.54 25.08 -34.11
CA VAL A 112 -5.18 25.02 -34.63
C VAL A 112 -5.26 24.82 -36.14
N ILE A 113 -4.52 25.60 -36.91
CA ILE A 113 -4.47 25.59 -38.37
C ILE A 113 -3.03 25.31 -38.78
N LEU A 114 -2.84 24.32 -39.65
CA LEU A 114 -1.56 23.79 -40.10
C LEU A 114 -1.40 24.04 -41.59
N ASP A 115 -0.22 24.50 -42.01
CA ASP A 115 0.19 24.38 -43.41
C ASP A 115 0.79 22.99 -43.66
N THR A 116 0.27 22.25 -44.64
CA THR A 116 0.79 20.93 -45.03
C THR A 116 1.58 20.97 -46.33
N SER A 117 1.89 22.16 -46.84
CA SER A 117 2.75 22.35 -48.00
C SER A 117 4.17 21.85 -47.70
N ALA A 118 4.73 21.04 -48.58
CA ALA A 118 6.05 20.44 -48.38
C ALA A 118 7.13 21.52 -48.17
N GLY A 119 7.82 21.47 -47.02
CA GLY A 119 8.91 22.38 -46.67
C GLY A 119 8.50 23.68 -45.95
N VAL A 120 7.22 23.80 -45.54
CA VAL A 120 6.71 24.97 -44.79
C VAL A 120 6.44 24.58 -43.34
N ASP A 121 7.11 25.22 -42.38
CA ASP A 121 6.96 24.97 -40.93
C ASP A 121 6.12 26.09 -40.28
N GLU A 122 4.84 26.19 -40.65
CA GLU A 122 3.97 27.31 -40.26
C GLU A 122 2.58 26.86 -39.77
N ALA A 123 2.16 27.40 -38.62
CA ALA A 123 0.85 27.15 -38.06
C ALA A 123 0.31 28.34 -37.24
N ALA A 124 -1.01 28.36 -37.06
CA ALA A 124 -1.69 29.34 -36.22
C ALA A 124 -2.54 28.63 -35.16
N TRP A 125 -2.44 29.08 -33.91
CA TRP A 125 -3.26 28.62 -32.81
C TRP A 125 -4.13 29.75 -32.28
N ILE A 126 -5.44 29.58 -32.45
CA ILE A 126 -6.45 30.53 -32.01
C ILE A 126 -7.16 29.96 -30.79
N VAL A 127 -7.14 30.68 -29.67
CA VAL A 127 -7.86 30.34 -28.44
C VAL A 127 -8.95 31.38 -28.23
N HIS A 128 -10.17 30.96 -27.92
CA HIS A 128 -11.27 31.89 -27.70
C HIS A 128 -12.24 31.45 -26.60
N THR A 129 -13.07 32.37 -26.15
CA THR A 129 -14.13 32.06 -25.17
C THR A 129 -15.52 31.88 -25.79
N VAL A 130 -15.67 32.17 -27.09
CA VAL A 130 -16.96 32.20 -27.81
C VAL A 130 -17.57 30.79 -27.95
N PRO A 131 -18.75 30.50 -27.37
CA PRO A 131 -19.49 29.26 -27.61
C PRO A 131 -19.98 29.16 -29.06
N GLY A 132 -20.05 27.95 -29.62
CA GLY A 132 -20.57 27.74 -30.97
C GLY A 132 -19.75 28.36 -32.10
N TYR A 133 -18.47 28.67 -31.86
CA TYR A 133 -17.58 29.35 -32.80
C TYR A 133 -16.21 28.66 -32.87
N PRO A 134 -15.46 28.78 -33.98
CA PRO A 134 -15.99 29.05 -35.32
C PRO A 134 -16.78 27.83 -35.83
N ILE A 135 -17.61 28.03 -36.86
CA ILE A 135 -18.33 26.93 -37.52
C ILE A 135 -17.47 26.45 -38.70
N PRO A 136 -16.93 25.22 -38.68
CA PRO A 136 -16.08 24.73 -39.75
C PRO A 136 -16.81 24.63 -41.09
N LYS A 137 -16.12 24.99 -42.19
CA LYS A 137 -16.64 24.89 -43.57
C LYS A 137 -17.93 25.69 -43.84
N VAL A 138 -18.21 26.68 -43.01
CA VAL A 138 -19.28 27.66 -43.20
C VAL A 138 -18.64 29.04 -43.26
N ALA A 139 -19.22 29.96 -44.04
CA ALA A 139 -18.75 31.34 -44.13
C ALA A 139 -18.55 31.95 -42.73
N TYR A 140 -17.49 32.76 -42.59
CA TYR A 140 -17.12 33.36 -41.31
C TYR A 140 -18.32 34.09 -40.70
N THR A 141 -18.73 33.66 -39.50
CA THR A 141 -19.87 34.25 -38.80
C THR A 141 -19.57 34.28 -37.30
N PHE A 142 -19.74 35.45 -36.67
CA PHE A 142 -19.71 35.57 -35.21
C PHE A 142 -21.11 35.33 -34.64
N PRO A 143 -21.30 34.47 -33.62
CA PRO A 143 -22.63 34.11 -33.12
C PRO A 143 -23.39 35.30 -32.55
N ALA A 144 -24.60 35.57 -33.05
CA ALA A 144 -25.37 36.74 -32.65
C ALA A 144 -25.82 36.72 -31.18
N SER A 145 -26.02 35.53 -30.60
CA SER A 145 -26.32 35.35 -29.17
C SER A 145 -25.21 35.89 -28.27
N GLU A 146 -23.98 35.93 -28.78
CA GLU A 146 -22.80 36.30 -28.02
C GLU A 146 -22.48 37.82 -28.10
N TYR A 147 -23.36 38.63 -28.71
CA TYR A 147 -23.23 40.09 -28.66
C TYR A 147 -23.48 40.66 -27.27
N ALA A 148 -24.35 40.04 -26.46
CA ALA A 148 -24.58 40.48 -25.09
C ALA A 148 -23.38 40.21 -24.16
N ASN A 149 -22.47 39.32 -24.55
CA ASN A 149 -21.39 38.81 -23.69
C ASN A 149 -20.02 39.35 -24.09
N GLY A 150 -19.09 39.46 -23.13
CA GLY A 150 -17.70 39.83 -23.41
C GLY A 150 -16.87 38.61 -23.81
N HIS A 151 -16.02 38.74 -24.85
CA HIS A 151 -15.21 37.62 -25.33
C HIS A 151 -13.76 38.01 -25.59
N LEU A 152 -12.86 37.07 -25.29
CA LEU A 152 -11.44 37.18 -25.57
C LEU A 152 -11.08 36.17 -26.66
N LEU A 153 -10.32 36.63 -27.65
CA LEU A 153 -9.75 35.82 -28.71
C LEU A 153 -8.25 36.11 -28.75
N ILE A 154 -7.45 35.07 -28.81
CA ILE A 154 -5.99 35.14 -28.91
C ILE A 154 -5.60 34.31 -30.11
N CYS A 155 -4.73 34.83 -30.97
CA CYS A 155 -4.09 34.09 -32.04
C CYS A 155 -2.58 34.12 -31.80
N LEU A 156 -1.93 32.96 -31.94
CA LEU A 156 -0.48 32.77 -31.89
C LEU A 156 0.00 32.14 -33.20
N THR A 157 0.96 32.75 -33.87
CA THR A 157 1.71 32.13 -34.97
C THR A 157 2.80 31.29 -34.36
N ILE A 158 2.83 30.02 -34.69
CA ILE A 158 3.76 29.02 -34.16
C ILE A 158 4.34 28.21 -35.31
N ALA A 159 5.51 27.61 -35.10
CA ALA A 159 6.02 26.62 -36.04
C ALA A 159 5.20 25.32 -35.93
N GLU A 160 4.97 24.61 -37.03
CA GLU A 160 4.39 23.25 -37.04
C GLU A 160 5.19 22.32 -36.11
N SER A 161 6.52 22.43 -36.13
CA SER A 161 7.44 21.69 -35.27
C SER A 161 7.24 21.97 -33.76
N GLN A 162 6.68 23.13 -33.39
CA GLN A 162 6.36 23.48 -32.00
C GLN A 162 4.99 22.95 -31.54
N ILE A 163 4.21 22.35 -32.45
CA ILE A 163 2.91 21.78 -32.11
C ILE A 163 3.07 20.43 -31.41
N GLU A 164 4.10 19.64 -31.71
CA GLU A 164 4.29 18.33 -31.05
C GLU A 164 4.44 18.43 -29.52
N PRO A 165 5.18 19.41 -28.93
CA PRO A 165 5.18 19.65 -27.49
C PRO A 165 3.83 20.16 -26.93
N ILE A 166 3.15 21.06 -27.64
CA ILE A 166 1.86 21.64 -27.23
C ILE A 166 0.74 20.59 -27.30
N VAL A 167 0.76 19.72 -28.31
CA VAL A 167 -0.13 18.57 -28.50
C VAL A 167 0.30 17.39 -27.62
N ARG A 168 1.57 17.16 -27.29
CA ARG A 168 1.93 16.22 -26.20
C ARG A 168 1.42 16.68 -24.83
N SER A 169 1.22 18.00 -24.66
CA SER A 169 0.56 18.59 -23.50
C SER A 169 -0.98 18.68 -23.61
N ALA A 170 -1.57 18.56 -24.81
CA ALA A 170 -3.02 18.77 -25.04
C ALA A 170 -3.79 17.58 -25.65
N VAL A 171 -3.15 16.71 -26.44
CA VAL A 171 -3.67 15.45 -26.98
C VAL A 171 -2.52 14.45 -27.16
N HIS A 172 -2.26 13.70 -26.10
CA HIS A 172 -1.70 12.36 -26.21
C HIS A 172 -2.71 11.47 -26.97
N LYS A 173 -2.78 11.60 -28.31
CA LYS A 173 -3.25 10.59 -29.29
C LYS A 173 -3.33 11.12 -30.74
N MET A 174 -2.43 10.57 -31.55
CA MET A 174 -2.67 9.82 -32.80
C MET A 174 -2.88 10.53 -34.17
N LYS A 175 -2.11 9.97 -35.12
CA LYS A 175 -2.41 9.59 -36.53
C LYS A 175 -2.06 10.61 -37.63
N GLU A 176 -1.18 10.21 -38.57
CA GLU A 176 -1.58 9.87 -39.96
C GLU A 176 -0.45 9.51 -40.95
N VAL A 177 0.85 9.65 -40.65
CA VAL A 177 1.91 9.10 -41.54
C VAL A 177 1.97 7.55 -41.49
N THR A 178 1.22 6.98 -40.56
CA THR A 178 1.06 5.55 -40.36
C THR A 178 0.27 4.88 -41.48
N LEU A 179 -0.47 5.57 -42.37
CA LEU A 179 -1.54 4.94 -43.17
C LEU A 179 -1.07 3.98 -44.30
N LEU A 180 0.05 4.24 -44.96
CA LEU A 180 0.52 3.38 -46.06
C LEU A 180 1.37 2.20 -45.56
N ALA A 181 2.15 2.42 -44.49
CA ALA A 181 2.78 1.35 -43.72
C ALA A 181 1.76 0.57 -42.88
N LEU A 182 0.67 1.21 -42.42
CA LEU A 182 -0.47 0.58 -41.75
C LEU A 182 -1.17 -0.37 -42.68
N LEU A 183 -1.28 -0.16 -43.98
CA LEU A 183 -2.01 -1.13 -44.80
C LEU A 183 -1.26 -2.47 -44.86
N ILE A 184 0.05 -2.41 -45.03
CA ILE A 184 0.93 -3.60 -45.07
C ILE A 184 1.11 -4.19 -43.67
N PHE A 185 1.29 -3.34 -42.65
CA PHE A 185 1.29 -3.75 -41.25
C PHE A 185 -0.09 -4.27 -40.83
N CYS A 186 -1.21 -3.77 -41.35
CA CYS A 186 -2.56 -4.21 -40.99
C CYS A 186 -2.82 -5.61 -41.51
N ILE A 187 -2.35 -5.95 -42.71
CA ILE A 187 -2.50 -7.32 -43.23
C ILE A 187 -1.69 -8.33 -42.38
N PHE A 188 -0.57 -7.91 -41.78
CA PHE A 188 0.23 -8.76 -40.88
C PHE A 188 -0.08 -8.61 -39.35
N HIS A 189 -0.66 -7.49 -38.88
CA HIS A 189 -1.01 -7.18 -37.47
C HIS A 189 -2.50 -7.34 -37.16
N PHE A 190 -3.42 -7.28 -38.12
CA PHE A 190 -4.84 -7.61 -37.89
C PHE A 190 -5.09 -9.13 -37.83
N CYS A 191 -4.06 -9.95 -38.02
CA CYS A 191 -4.04 -11.33 -37.55
C CYS A 191 -3.47 -11.51 -36.12
N ILE A 192 -3.18 -10.44 -35.36
CA ILE A 192 -3.00 -10.57 -33.91
C ILE A 192 -4.39 -10.69 -33.28
N ALA A 193 -4.90 -11.91 -33.21
CA ALA A 193 -6.17 -12.22 -32.58
C ALA A 193 -6.18 -11.66 -31.14
N GLN A 194 -7.15 -10.81 -30.81
CA GLN A 194 -7.35 -10.32 -29.44
C GLN A 194 -7.67 -11.48 -28.51
N ILE A 195 -6.92 -11.62 -27.41
CA ILE A 195 -6.81 -12.89 -26.68
C ILE A 195 -7.70 -12.87 -25.42
N SER A 196 -8.66 -13.78 -25.37
CA SER A 196 -9.46 -14.15 -24.18
C SER A 196 -9.23 -15.59 -23.74
N LYS A 197 -8.28 -16.29 -24.37
CA LYS A 197 -7.98 -17.72 -24.14
C LYS A 197 -6.54 -17.91 -23.70
N CYS A 198 -6.27 -19.03 -23.03
CA CYS A 198 -4.90 -19.43 -22.74
C CYS A 198 -4.14 -19.72 -24.03
N ARG A 199 -2.83 -19.47 -24.04
CA ARG A 199 -1.97 -19.73 -25.17
C ARG A 199 -0.99 -20.88 -24.92
N GLN A 200 -0.60 -21.55 -26.00
CA GLN A 200 0.48 -22.55 -26.01
C GLN A 200 1.81 -21.92 -25.57
N ALA A 201 2.82 -22.74 -25.26
CA ALA A 201 4.09 -22.31 -24.68
C ALA A 201 4.76 -21.12 -25.40
N ASP A 202 4.75 -21.13 -26.73
CA ASP A 202 5.30 -20.10 -27.63
C ASP A 202 4.38 -18.88 -27.83
N GLY A 203 3.16 -18.93 -27.30
CA GLY A 203 2.16 -17.87 -27.43
C GLY A 203 1.34 -17.92 -28.72
N ALA A 204 1.57 -18.88 -29.62
CA ALA A 204 0.96 -18.89 -30.95
C ALA A 204 -0.51 -19.36 -30.93
N ASN A 205 -0.76 -20.59 -30.50
CA ASN A 205 -2.09 -21.21 -30.59
C ASN A 205 -2.90 -21.08 -29.30
N ASP A 206 -4.23 -21.05 -29.44
CA ASP A 206 -5.15 -21.19 -28.31
C ASP A 206 -5.03 -22.58 -27.71
N ILE A 207 -5.08 -22.65 -26.39
CA ILE A 207 -5.02 -23.91 -25.67
C ILE A 207 -6.03 -23.94 -24.53
N ASP A 208 -6.47 -25.14 -24.19
CA ASP A 208 -7.54 -25.33 -23.20
C ASP A 208 -7.08 -25.02 -21.77
N TRP A 209 -5.85 -25.43 -21.43
CA TRP A 209 -5.22 -25.13 -20.16
C TRP A 209 -3.70 -25.12 -20.31
N VAL A 210 -3.01 -24.42 -19.42
CA VAL A 210 -1.55 -24.45 -19.32
C VAL A 210 -1.12 -24.28 -17.87
N ILE A 211 -0.11 -25.04 -17.44
CA ILE A 211 0.48 -24.93 -16.11
C ILE A 211 1.96 -24.60 -16.26
N LEU A 212 2.40 -23.52 -15.64
CA LEU A 212 3.79 -23.10 -15.56
C LEU A 212 4.27 -23.22 -14.11
N TYR A 213 5.30 -24.03 -13.91
CA TYR A 213 6.06 -24.04 -12.67
C TYR A 213 7.35 -23.25 -12.87
N LYS A 214 7.55 -22.23 -12.06
CA LYS A 214 8.78 -21.43 -12.03
C LYS A 214 9.60 -21.85 -10.81
N PRO A 215 10.80 -22.42 -10.95
CA PRO A 215 11.63 -22.83 -9.81
C PRO A 215 12.25 -21.63 -9.06
N PRO A 216 12.63 -21.80 -7.79
CA PRO A 216 13.37 -20.78 -7.06
C PRO A 216 14.77 -20.54 -7.65
N GLY A 217 15.17 -19.28 -7.80
CA GLY A 217 16.48 -18.88 -8.34
C GLY A 217 16.56 -18.79 -9.86
N GLU A 218 15.62 -19.39 -10.58
CA GLU A 218 15.61 -19.40 -12.05
C GLU A 218 14.78 -18.25 -12.63
N LYS A 219 15.12 -17.78 -13.83
CA LYS A 219 14.29 -16.82 -14.60
C LYS A 219 13.32 -17.51 -15.57
N ARG A 220 13.59 -18.78 -15.87
CA ARG A 220 12.85 -19.62 -16.82
C ARG A 220 12.14 -20.75 -16.07
N GLY A 221 10.92 -21.06 -16.50
CA GLY A 221 10.11 -22.10 -15.88
C GLY A 221 10.08 -23.42 -16.65
N LYS A 222 9.22 -24.32 -16.18
CA LYS A 222 8.78 -25.57 -16.82
C LYS A 222 7.29 -25.49 -17.09
N ILE A 223 6.86 -25.95 -18.25
CA ILE A 223 5.47 -25.85 -18.70
C ILE A 223 4.86 -27.22 -18.97
N LEU A 224 3.57 -27.37 -18.62
CA LEU A 224 2.70 -28.45 -19.04
C LEU A 224 1.57 -27.88 -19.89
N VAL A 225 1.32 -28.55 -21.01
CA VAL A 225 0.25 -28.24 -21.97
C VAL A 225 -0.49 -29.54 -22.34
N PRO A 226 -1.76 -29.48 -22.77
CA PRO A 226 -2.55 -30.66 -23.11
C PRO A 226 -1.89 -31.65 -24.07
N ALA A 227 -1.20 -31.15 -25.11
CA ALA A 227 -0.53 -31.99 -26.10
C ALA A 227 0.77 -32.63 -25.59
N ALA A 228 1.29 -32.21 -24.44
CA ALA A 228 2.56 -32.70 -23.91
C ALA A 228 2.34 -33.82 -22.88
N ALA A 229 3.06 -34.93 -23.10
CA ALA A 229 3.12 -36.00 -22.11
C ALA A 229 4.03 -35.66 -20.93
N ALA A 230 4.94 -34.68 -20.99
CA ALA A 230 5.90 -34.38 -19.92
C ALA A 230 6.09 -32.87 -19.70
N TRP A 231 6.78 -32.49 -18.62
CA TRP A 231 7.25 -31.12 -18.44
C TRP A 231 8.18 -30.73 -19.58
N ALA A 232 7.95 -29.56 -20.18
CA ALA A 232 8.83 -28.99 -21.19
C ALA A 232 9.51 -27.74 -20.63
N ALA A 233 10.67 -27.38 -21.18
CA ALA A 233 11.28 -26.09 -20.89
C ALA A 233 10.37 -24.95 -21.36
N TYR A 234 10.22 -23.90 -20.54
CA TYR A 234 9.54 -22.69 -20.99
C TYR A 234 10.41 -22.00 -22.07
N PRO A 235 9.83 -21.52 -23.18
CA PRO A 235 10.64 -21.10 -24.33
C PRO A 235 11.48 -19.86 -24.06
N GLN A 236 11.04 -18.99 -23.15
CA GLN A 236 11.69 -17.73 -22.82
C GLN A 236 11.77 -17.51 -21.32
N ASP A 237 12.62 -16.58 -20.89
CA ASP A 237 12.64 -16.12 -19.50
C ASP A 237 11.40 -15.25 -19.22
N LEU A 238 10.89 -15.29 -17.99
CA LEU A 238 9.65 -14.60 -17.63
C LEU A 238 9.73 -13.07 -17.65
N HIS A 239 10.92 -12.46 -17.78
CA HIS A 239 11.03 -11.01 -17.97
C HIS A 239 10.81 -10.57 -19.41
N ASN A 240 10.94 -11.50 -20.38
CA ASN A 240 10.76 -11.17 -21.78
C ASN A 240 9.27 -10.87 -22.03
N ALA A 241 9.00 -9.73 -22.66
CA ALA A 241 7.64 -9.27 -22.96
C ALA A 241 7.11 -9.83 -24.29
N ALA A 242 7.76 -10.82 -24.88
CA ALA A 242 7.41 -11.43 -26.16
C ALA A 242 7.58 -12.96 -26.12
N ASP A 243 6.88 -13.63 -27.04
CA ASP A 243 7.10 -15.04 -27.42
C ASP A 243 6.91 -16.09 -26.32
N HIS A 244 5.94 -15.87 -25.42
CA HIS A 244 5.50 -16.92 -24.49
C HIS A 244 4.03 -16.83 -24.04
N SER A 245 3.55 -17.96 -23.52
CA SER A 245 2.13 -18.20 -23.20
C SER A 245 1.48 -17.16 -22.30
N PHE A 246 2.12 -16.75 -21.20
CA PHE A 246 1.50 -15.89 -20.19
C PHE A 246 1.55 -14.41 -20.58
N VAL A 247 2.58 -13.96 -21.32
CA VAL A 247 2.56 -12.63 -21.97
C VAL A 247 1.37 -12.53 -22.91
N LYS A 248 1.21 -13.50 -23.81
CA LYS A 248 0.14 -13.44 -24.82
C LYS A 248 -1.24 -13.57 -24.21
N THR A 249 -1.42 -14.45 -23.23
CA THR A 249 -2.70 -14.55 -22.51
C THR A 249 -3.05 -13.24 -21.78
N LEU A 250 -2.05 -12.53 -21.24
CA LEU A 250 -2.24 -11.26 -20.51
C LEU A 250 -2.21 -10.02 -21.41
N GLU A 251 -2.13 -10.16 -22.73
CA GLU A 251 -2.08 -9.02 -23.66
C GLU A 251 -3.28 -8.08 -23.42
N SER A 252 -4.48 -8.65 -23.29
CA SER A 252 -5.72 -7.93 -22.96
C SER A 252 -5.74 -7.24 -21.59
N VAL A 253 -4.86 -7.67 -20.68
CA VAL A 253 -4.69 -7.11 -19.33
C VAL A 253 -3.75 -5.91 -19.34
N THR A 254 -2.72 -5.97 -20.18
CA THR A 254 -1.68 -4.94 -20.32
C THR A 254 -2.11 -3.80 -21.25
N GLY A 255 -2.95 -4.09 -22.26
CA GLY A 255 -3.44 -3.13 -23.25
C GLY A 255 -4.91 -2.74 -23.08
N THR A 256 -5.37 -1.81 -23.93
CA THR A 256 -6.79 -1.44 -24.05
C THR A 256 -7.39 -2.11 -25.28
N HIS A 257 -8.44 -2.91 -25.06
CA HIS A 257 -9.21 -3.56 -26.11
C HIS A 257 -10.69 -3.22 -25.93
N GLN A 258 -11.43 -3.09 -27.04
CA GLN A 258 -12.84 -2.65 -26.99
C GLN A 258 -13.77 -3.70 -26.37
N ASN A 259 -13.54 -4.98 -26.67
CA ASN A 259 -14.44 -6.08 -26.28
C ASN A 259 -13.79 -7.07 -25.29
N LYS A 260 -12.66 -6.68 -24.67
CA LYS A 260 -11.97 -7.52 -23.68
C LYS A 260 -11.93 -6.78 -22.36
N HIS A 261 -12.61 -7.34 -21.38
CA HIS A 261 -12.70 -6.78 -20.04
C HIS A 261 -12.14 -7.79 -19.05
N PHE A 262 -11.71 -7.31 -17.89
CA PHE A 262 -11.22 -8.15 -16.83
C PHE A 262 -11.39 -7.54 -15.45
N PHE A 263 -11.35 -8.41 -14.46
CA PHE A 263 -11.08 -8.03 -13.09
C PHE A 263 -9.87 -8.78 -12.57
N ALA A 264 -9.02 -8.09 -11.81
CA ALA A 264 -7.81 -8.64 -11.23
C ALA A 264 -7.87 -8.59 -9.71
N TYR A 265 -7.42 -9.66 -9.07
CA TYR A 265 -7.36 -9.74 -7.61
C TYR A 265 -6.05 -10.35 -7.12
N ASN A 266 -5.48 -9.72 -6.09
CA ASN A 266 -4.21 -10.08 -5.48
C ASN A 266 -4.18 -9.47 -4.08
N ASN A 267 -3.71 -10.20 -3.06
CA ASN A 267 -3.58 -9.67 -1.70
C ASN A 267 -2.38 -8.71 -1.53
N VAL A 268 -1.48 -8.66 -2.51
CA VAL A 268 -0.35 -7.74 -2.58
C VAL A 268 -0.39 -7.08 -3.96
N ALA A 269 -1.29 -6.12 -4.16
CA ALA A 269 -1.40 -5.40 -5.43
C ALA A 269 -0.23 -4.42 -5.61
N ALA A 270 0.32 -4.31 -6.82
CA ALA A 270 1.40 -3.37 -7.12
C ALA A 270 0.94 -1.91 -6.93
N GLY A 271 1.81 -1.07 -6.35
CA GLY A 271 1.53 0.36 -6.09
C GLY A 271 0.71 0.66 -4.82
N ALA A 272 0.13 -0.34 -4.15
CA ALA A 272 -0.66 -0.16 -2.94
C ALA A 272 0.18 -0.39 -1.67
N VAL A 273 0.57 0.69 -0.98
CA VAL A 273 1.35 0.62 0.27
C VAL A 273 0.42 0.55 1.49
N GLY A 274 0.60 -0.44 2.36
CA GLY A 274 -0.08 -0.50 3.66
C GLY A 274 -1.53 -1.01 3.66
N VAL A 275 -2.04 -1.54 2.54
CA VAL A 275 -3.40 -2.10 2.45
C VAL A 275 -3.51 -3.39 3.26
N LYS A 276 -4.27 -3.34 4.36
CA LYS A 276 -4.66 -4.52 5.16
C LYS A 276 -6.07 -4.96 4.77
N THR A 277 -6.19 -5.95 3.88
CA THR A 277 -7.49 -6.55 3.58
C THR A 277 -7.77 -7.76 4.48
N LYS A 278 -9.05 -8.11 4.66
CA LYS A 278 -9.45 -9.33 5.39
C LYS A 278 -9.13 -10.62 4.60
N SER A 279 -8.73 -10.50 3.34
CA SER A 279 -8.36 -11.64 2.50
C SER A 279 -6.90 -11.58 2.12
N ASN A 280 -6.15 -12.48 2.75
CA ASN A 280 -4.73 -12.67 2.60
C ASN A 280 -4.41 -13.87 1.69
N SER A 281 -5.33 -14.25 0.80
CA SER A 281 -5.12 -15.28 -0.24
C SER A 281 -3.89 -14.91 -1.05
N LYS A 282 -2.81 -15.70 -0.91
CA LYS A 282 -1.49 -15.39 -1.48
C LYS A 282 -1.47 -15.77 -2.95
N GLY A 283 -1.70 -14.77 -3.80
CA GLY A 283 -2.04 -14.96 -5.20
C GLY A 283 -3.45 -15.56 -5.35
N LEU A 284 -4.25 -15.31 -6.38
CA LEU A 284 -4.20 -14.54 -7.61
C LEU A 284 -5.58 -14.82 -8.28
N SER A 285 -6.16 -13.93 -9.10
CA SER A 285 -6.49 -14.24 -10.52
C SER A 285 -6.77 -13.00 -11.34
N VAL A 286 -6.59 -13.14 -12.65
CA VAL A 286 -7.28 -12.31 -13.64
C VAL A 286 -8.34 -13.19 -14.30
N VAL A 287 -9.55 -12.66 -14.41
CA VAL A 287 -10.60 -13.23 -15.26
C VAL A 287 -10.77 -12.29 -16.43
N ILE A 288 -10.42 -12.75 -17.63
CA ILE A 288 -10.55 -12.02 -18.88
C ILE A 288 -11.80 -12.55 -19.56
N LEU A 289 -12.73 -11.67 -19.94
CA LEU A 289 -13.95 -12.01 -20.66
C LEU A 289 -13.99 -11.31 -22.02
N ASP A 290 -14.58 -11.99 -22.99
CA ASP A 290 -14.86 -11.49 -24.32
C ASP A 290 -16.33 -11.10 -24.45
N THR A 291 -16.62 -9.82 -24.59
CA THR A 291 -17.99 -9.31 -24.77
C THR A 291 -18.40 -9.20 -26.24
N SER A 292 -17.63 -9.79 -27.15
CA SER A 292 -17.97 -9.79 -28.58
C SER A 292 -19.22 -10.64 -28.82
N ALA A 293 -20.17 -10.11 -29.61
CA ALA A 293 -21.41 -10.80 -29.90
C ALA A 293 -21.16 -12.20 -30.50
N GLY A 294 -21.75 -13.23 -29.90
CA GLY A 294 -21.63 -14.63 -30.34
C GLY A 294 -20.36 -15.35 -29.87
N VAL A 295 -19.51 -14.73 -29.04
CA VAL A 295 -18.30 -15.36 -28.48
C VAL A 295 -18.54 -15.69 -27.01
N ASP A 296 -18.54 -16.98 -26.65
CA ASP A 296 -18.63 -17.45 -25.24
C ASP A 296 -17.25 -17.90 -24.78
N SER A 297 -16.33 -16.98 -24.50
CA SER A 297 -14.95 -17.33 -24.12
C SER A 297 -14.33 -16.39 -23.09
N ALA A 298 -13.65 -17.00 -22.11
CA ALA A 298 -12.93 -16.32 -21.04
C ALA A 298 -11.67 -17.11 -20.66
N ALA A 299 -10.71 -16.41 -20.05
CA ALA A 299 -9.51 -17.00 -19.47
C ALA A 299 -9.48 -16.71 -17.97
N TRP A 300 -9.28 -17.76 -17.18
CA TRP A 300 -9.07 -17.66 -15.75
C TRP A 300 -7.65 -18.09 -15.40
N ILE A 301 -6.83 -17.14 -14.94
CA ILE A 301 -5.44 -17.38 -14.58
C ILE A 301 -5.32 -17.43 -13.07
N VAL A 302 -4.80 -18.51 -12.47
CA VAL A 302 -4.53 -18.72 -11.02
C VAL A 302 -3.02 -18.81 -10.78
N HIS A 303 -2.46 -18.14 -9.77
CA HIS A 303 -1.01 -18.14 -9.46
C HIS A 303 -0.66 -17.77 -8.03
N THR A 304 0.63 -17.81 -7.70
CA THR A 304 1.18 -17.52 -6.36
C THR A 304 2.09 -16.28 -6.30
N VAL A 305 2.27 -15.55 -7.41
CA VAL A 305 3.16 -14.39 -7.52
C VAL A 305 2.55 -13.12 -6.85
N PRO A 306 3.19 -12.50 -5.85
CA PRO A 306 2.74 -11.21 -5.32
C PRO A 306 3.00 -10.07 -6.33
N GLY A 307 2.14 -9.05 -6.37
CA GLY A 307 2.34 -7.87 -7.23
C GLY A 307 2.10 -8.09 -8.72
N TYR A 308 1.59 -9.25 -9.14
CA TYR A 308 1.42 -9.64 -10.55
C TYR A 308 -0.03 -10.08 -10.83
N PRO A 309 -0.54 -9.87 -12.06
CA PRO A 309 -0.03 -8.91 -13.05
C PRO A 309 -0.34 -7.46 -12.65
N ILE A 310 0.28 -6.50 -13.33
CA ILE A 310 -0.02 -5.07 -13.16
C ILE A 310 -1.01 -4.67 -14.27
N PRO A 311 -2.28 -4.34 -13.95
CA PRO A 311 -3.28 -3.97 -14.94
C PRO A 311 -2.88 -2.70 -15.72
N LYS A 312 -3.12 -2.70 -17.04
CA LYS A 312 -2.90 -1.57 -17.95
C LYS A 312 -1.47 -0.99 -17.96
N VAL A 313 -0.51 -1.82 -17.57
CA VAL A 313 0.92 -1.56 -17.65
C VAL A 313 1.55 -2.66 -18.49
N ALA A 314 2.64 -2.34 -19.19
CA ALA A 314 3.39 -3.32 -19.96
C ALA A 314 3.75 -4.55 -19.10
N TYR A 315 3.69 -5.73 -19.72
CA TYR A 315 3.96 -7.00 -19.03
C TYR A 315 5.30 -6.95 -18.29
N THR A 316 5.26 -7.25 -16.99
CA THR A 316 6.46 -7.32 -16.14
C THR A 316 6.30 -8.41 -15.10
N PHE A 317 7.28 -9.30 -14.99
CA PHE A 317 7.37 -10.25 -13.89
C PHE A 317 8.14 -9.63 -12.71
N PRO A 318 7.63 -9.66 -11.46
CA PRO A 318 8.26 -9.01 -10.32
C PRO A 318 9.66 -9.55 -10.01
N ALA A 319 10.65 -8.65 -9.95
CA ALA A 319 12.05 -9.04 -9.76
C ALA A 319 12.34 -9.70 -8.41
N SER A 320 11.62 -9.31 -7.35
CA SER A 320 11.76 -9.93 -6.01
C SER A 320 11.38 -11.42 -6.00
N GLU A 321 10.61 -11.87 -6.98
CA GLU A 321 10.04 -13.22 -7.02
C GLU A 321 10.90 -14.21 -7.81
N TYR A 322 12.03 -13.76 -8.39
CA TYR A 322 13.02 -14.68 -8.96
C TYR A 322 13.67 -15.58 -7.91
N ALA A 323 13.76 -15.15 -6.65
CA ALA A 323 14.29 -15.99 -5.58
C ALA A 323 13.36 -17.13 -5.16
N ASN A 324 12.06 -17.06 -5.50
CA ASN A 324 11.02 -17.96 -5.02
C ASN A 324 10.45 -18.88 -6.11
N GLY A 325 9.96 -20.05 -5.73
CA GLY A 325 9.23 -20.97 -6.59
C GLY A 325 7.75 -20.59 -6.71
N HIS A 326 7.21 -20.52 -7.92
CA HIS A 326 5.84 -20.13 -8.21
C HIS A 326 5.13 -21.11 -9.14
N LEU A 327 3.80 -21.14 -9.05
CA LEU A 327 2.93 -21.90 -9.94
C LEU A 327 1.95 -20.93 -10.58
N LEU A 328 1.76 -21.04 -11.88
CA LEU A 328 0.75 -20.32 -12.66
C LEU A 328 -0.08 -21.34 -13.43
N ILE A 329 -1.39 -21.19 -13.45
CA ILE A 329 -2.35 -22.03 -14.14
C ILE A 329 -3.23 -21.09 -14.96
N CYS A 330 -3.46 -21.38 -16.23
CA CYS A 330 -4.47 -20.71 -17.03
C CYS A 330 -5.48 -21.74 -17.51
N LEU A 331 -6.77 -21.40 -17.42
CA LEU A 331 -7.90 -22.18 -17.90
C LEU A 331 -8.70 -21.36 -18.92
N THR A 332 -8.90 -21.93 -20.11
CA THR A 332 -9.84 -21.40 -21.10
C THR A 332 -11.22 -21.95 -20.77
N ILE A 333 -12.18 -21.07 -20.52
CA ILE A 333 -13.52 -21.39 -20.02
C ILE A 333 -14.57 -20.66 -20.84
N ALA A 334 -15.82 -21.09 -20.75
CA ALA A 334 -16.95 -20.32 -21.26
C ALA A 334 -17.20 -19.09 -20.36
N GLU A 335 -17.58 -17.97 -20.95
CA GLU A 335 -17.97 -16.74 -20.25
C GLU A 335 -19.19 -16.97 -19.34
N SER A 336 -20.07 -17.88 -19.74
CA SER A 336 -21.20 -18.35 -18.91
C SER A 336 -20.76 -18.97 -17.56
N GLN A 337 -19.53 -19.47 -17.44
CA GLN A 337 -18.98 -20.04 -16.21
C GLN A 337 -18.35 -19.01 -15.25
N ILE A 338 -18.44 -17.70 -15.54
CA ILE A 338 -17.94 -16.65 -14.64
C ILE A 338 -18.73 -16.59 -13.33
N GLU A 339 -20.05 -16.82 -13.35
CA GLU A 339 -20.88 -16.77 -12.14
C GLU A 339 -20.48 -17.81 -11.06
N PRO A 340 -20.25 -19.11 -11.37
CA PRO A 340 -19.74 -20.05 -10.38
C PRO A 340 -18.32 -19.70 -9.89
N ILE A 341 -17.45 -19.15 -10.75
CA ILE A 341 -16.15 -18.62 -10.29
C ILE A 341 -16.37 -17.46 -9.31
N ALA A 342 -17.25 -16.52 -9.64
CA ALA A 342 -17.58 -15.40 -8.78
C ALA A 342 -18.16 -15.86 -7.45
N ALA A 343 -18.97 -16.92 -7.41
CA ALA A 343 -19.49 -17.50 -6.18
C ALA A 343 -18.41 -18.10 -5.27
N ALA A 344 -17.44 -18.80 -5.86
CA ALA A 344 -16.28 -19.29 -5.14
C ALA A 344 -15.43 -18.13 -4.57
N LEU A 345 -15.13 -17.14 -5.40
CA LEU A 345 -14.37 -15.96 -5.01
C LEU A 345 -15.09 -15.11 -3.98
N PHE A 346 -16.41 -14.91 -4.09
CA PHE A 346 -17.21 -14.20 -3.11
C PHE A 346 -17.06 -14.80 -1.70
N MET A 347 -16.99 -16.14 -1.61
CA MET A 347 -16.75 -16.85 -0.35
C MET A 347 -15.32 -16.67 0.18
N ALA A 348 -14.33 -16.61 -0.71
CA ALA A 348 -12.93 -16.31 -0.38
C ALA A 348 -12.66 -14.80 -0.15
N SER A 349 -13.60 -13.93 -0.53
CA SER A 349 -13.57 -12.48 -0.38
C SER A 349 -12.23 -11.82 -0.79
N PRO A 350 -11.66 -12.13 -1.97
CA PRO A 350 -10.35 -11.62 -2.38
C PRO A 350 -10.34 -10.10 -2.53
N PHE A 351 -9.14 -9.50 -2.50
CA PHE A 351 -8.97 -8.09 -2.81
C PHE A 351 -8.95 -7.87 -4.32
N ILE A 352 -10.08 -7.40 -4.88
CA ILE A 352 -10.18 -6.93 -6.26
C ILE A 352 -9.48 -5.57 -6.34
N HIS A 353 -8.36 -5.49 -7.07
CA HIS A 353 -7.56 -4.26 -7.20
C HIS A 353 -7.72 -3.59 -8.57
N TYR A 354 -8.40 -4.25 -9.51
CA TYR A 354 -8.80 -3.68 -10.80
C TYR A 354 -10.07 -4.35 -11.32
N ASN A 355 -10.95 -3.59 -11.97
CA ASN A 355 -12.15 -4.08 -12.62
C ASN A 355 -12.60 -3.10 -13.72
N ASP A 356 -12.72 -3.58 -14.96
CA ASP A 356 -13.35 -2.84 -16.07
C ASP A 356 -14.49 -3.63 -16.73
N VAL A 357 -15.04 -4.63 -16.03
CA VAL A 357 -16.21 -5.40 -16.47
C VAL A 357 -17.43 -4.47 -16.61
N PRO A 358 -18.08 -4.44 -17.79
CA PRO A 358 -19.18 -3.51 -18.05
C PRO A 358 -20.43 -3.88 -17.25
N GLU A 359 -21.26 -2.89 -16.94
CA GLU A 359 -22.47 -3.09 -16.12
C GLU A 359 -23.45 -4.08 -16.75
N THR A 360 -23.47 -4.22 -18.08
CA THR A 360 -24.29 -5.21 -18.80
C THR A 360 -23.96 -6.63 -18.35
N GLU A 361 -22.69 -6.98 -18.22
CA GLU A 361 -22.25 -8.30 -17.74
C GLU A 361 -22.42 -8.48 -16.23
N VAL A 362 -22.28 -7.39 -15.47
CA VAL A 362 -22.43 -7.41 -14.01
C VAL A 362 -23.90 -7.55 -13.60
N ASN A 363 -24.83 -6.94 -14.34
CA ASN A 363 -26.24 -6.96 -14.01
C ASN A 363 -26.91 -8.31 -14.27
N THR A 364 -26.40 -9.09 -15.22
CA THR A 364 -26.85 -10.47 -15.50
C THR A 364 -26.30 -11.49 -14.49
N ARG A 365 -25.25 -11.14 -13.74
CA ARG A 365 -24.51 -12.05 -12.84
C ARG A 365 -24.56 -11.58 -11.37
N PRO A 366 -25.55 -12.03 -10.58
CA PRO A 366 -25.81 -11.46 -9.26
C PRO A 366 -24.68 -11.67 -8.26
N THR A 367 -23.95 -12.78 -8.32
CA THR A 367 -22.83 -13.04 -7.41
C THR A 367 -21.56 -12.32 -7.86
N LEU A 368 -21.34 -12.20 -9.17
CA LEU A 368 -20.30 -11.34 -9.72
C LEU A 368 -20.50 -9.88 -9.27
N ARG A 369 -21.74 -9.36 -9.34
CA ARG A 369 -22.06 -8.02 -8.83
C ARG A 369 -21.68 -7.85 -7.36
N LYS A 370 -22.03 -8.81 -6.51
CA LYS A 370 -21.68 -8.78 -5.08
C LYS A 370 -20.16 -8.80 -4.88
N LEU A 371 -19.45 -9.67 -5.60
CA LEU A 371 -17.99 -9.79 -5.54
C LEU A 371 -17.32 -8.47 -5.94
N LEU A 372 -17.67 -7.94 -7.11
CA LEU A 372 -17.10 -6.70 -7.63
C LEU A 372 -17.46 -5.50 -6.76
N ASN A 373 -18.59 -5.53 -6.05
CA ASN A 373 -18.99 -4.52 -5.06
C ASN A 373 -18.26 -4.61 -3.71
N GLY A 374 -17.34 -5.57 -3.53
CA GLY A 374 -16.63 -5.77 -2.26
C GLY A 374 -17.54 -6.30 -1.14
N GLU A 375 -18.68 -6.91 -1.49
CA GLU A 375 -19.51 -7.59 -0.53
C GLU A 375 -18.80 -8.86 -0.01
N THR A 376 -19.25 -9.37 1.14
CA THR A 376 -18.65 -10.57 1.75
C THR A 376 -19.75 -11.48 2.26
N ALA A 377 -19.55 -12.79 2.16
CA ALA A 377 -20.50 -13.77 2.66
C ALA A 377 -20.65 -13.63 4.19
N VAL A 378 -21.81 -13.12 4.62
CA VAL A 378 -22.12 -12.91 6.04
C VAL A 378 -23.07 -13.95 6.62
N MET A 379 -23.81 -14.66 5.76
CA MET A 379 -24.74 -15.73 6.13
C MET A 379 -24.18 -17.11 5.78
N PRO A 380 -24.51 -18.16 6.54
CA PRO A 380 -24.19 -19.53 6.19
C PRO A 380 -24.93 -19.96 4.90
N PRO A 381 -24.39 -20.93 4.15
CA PRO A 381 -23.17 -21.70 4.42
C PRO A 381 -21.87 -20.90 4.21
N PHE A 382 -20.90 -21.07 5.11
CA PHE A 382 -19.60 -20.36 5.07
C PHE A 382 -18.53 -21.07 4.21
N THR A 383 -18.96 -22.05 3.43
CA THR A 383 -18.16 -22.86 2.51
C THR A 383 -18.97 -23.09 1.24
N THR A 384 -18.30 -23.15 0.09
CA THR A 384 -18.95 -23.45 -1.19
C THR A 384 -18.09 -24.42 -2.00
N LYS A 385 -18.75 -25.21 -2.84
CA LYS A 385 -18.15 -26.04 -3.88
C LYS A 385 -18.81 -25.64 -5.20
N GLN A 386 -18.00 -25.23 -6.16
CA GLN A 386 -18.44 -24.88 -7.51
C GLN A 386 -17.79 -25.84 -8.50
N ASN A 387 -18.47 -26.15 -9.59
CA ASN A 387 -17.92 -26.97 -10.67
C ASN A 387 -17.97 -26.14 -11.96
N ILE A 388 -16.88 -26.13 -12.69
CA ILE A 388 -16.75 -25.54 -14.02
C ILE A 388 -16.06 -26.56 -14.94
N GLY A 389 -15.92 -26.25 -16.22
CA GLY A 389 -15.23 -27.11 -17.18
C GLY A 389 -14.51 -26.27 -18.22
N THR A 390 -13.33 -26.69 -18.63
CA THR A 390 -12.61 -26.01 -19.70
C THR A 390 -13.35 -26.12 -21.04
N GLN A 391 -13.02 -25.27 -22.00
CA GLN A 391 -13.85 -25.10 -23.21
C GLN A 391 -13.63 -26.16 -24.30
N ALA A 392 -12.47 -26.83 -24.32
CA ALA A 392 -12.19 -27.85 -25.34
C ALA A 392 -13.04 -29.10 -25.18
N VAL A 393 -13.06 -29.93 -26.22
CA VAL A 393 -13.72 -31.25 -26.21
C VAL A 393 -12.64 -32.33 -26.32
N PRO A 394 -12.53 -33.26 -25.35
CA PRO A 394 -13.32 -33.34 -24.11
C PRO A 394 -12.95 -32.23 -23.10
N SER A 395 -13.94 -31.73 -22.37
CA SER A 395 -13.77 -30.70 -21.34
C SER A 395 -13.08 -31.28 -20.11
N VAL A 396 -12.14 -30.54 -19.51
CA VAL A 396 -11.50 -30.89 -18.25
C VAL A 396 -12.37 -30.38 -17.09
N PRO A 397 -12.94 -31.27 -16.24
CA PRO A 397 -13.72 -30.83 -15.09
C PRO A 397 -12.85 -30.14 -14.04
N VAL A 398 -13.32 -29.01 -13.52
CA VAL A 398 -12.64 -28.25 -12.47
C VAL A 398 -13.58 -28.00 -11.29
N GLN A 399 -13.15 -28.38 -10.10
CA GLN A 399 -13.86 -28.15 -8.84
C GLN A 399 -13.19 -27.02 -8.06
N ILE A 400 -13.97 -26.03 -7.64
CA ILE A 400 -13.49 -24.90 -6.85
C ILE A 400 -14.07 -25.02 -5.43
N PHE A 401 -13.19 -25.17 -4.45
CA PHE A 401 -13.56 -25.21 -3.04
C PHE A 401 -13.19 -23.90 -2.38
N SER A 402 -14.14 -23.24 -1.72
CA SER A 402 -13.87 -21.96 -1.04
C SER A 402 -14.48 -21.91 0.34
N LYS A 403 -13.84 -21.17 1.22
CA LYS A 403 -14.31 -20.91 2.58
C LYS A 403 -14.12 -19.46 2.97
N SER A 404 -15.02 -18.96 3.80
CA SER A 404 -14.79 -17.69 4.51
C SER A 404 -14.00 -17.93 5.80
N GLY A 405 -13.36 -16.88 6.32
CA GLY A 405 -12.73 -16.91 7.66
C GLY A 405 -13.72 -17.19 8.80
N ARG A 406 -15.03 -17.04 8.56
CA ARG A 406 -16.09 -17.37 9.54
C ARG A 406 -16.29 -18.87 9.73
N SER A 407 -15.94 -19.69 8.72
CA SER A 407 -16.09 -21.15 8.77
C SER A 407 -15.28 -21.80 9.88
N LYS A 408 -14.11 -21.23 10.23
CA LYS A 408 -13.10 -21.82 11.13
C LYS A 408 -12.61 -23.22 10.72
N TYR A 409 -12.94 -23.66 9.51
CA TYR A 409 -12.46 -24.90 8.93
C TYR A 409 -11.09 -24.65 8.29
N GLU A 410 -10.21 -25.65 8.39
CA GLU A 410 -9.03 -25.66 7.52
C GLU A 410 -9.44 -26.28 6.18
N ILE A 411 -8.89 -25.77 5.07
CA ILE A 411 -9.39 -26.12 3.74
C ILE A 411 -9.01 -27.56 3.30
N TYR A 412 -7.90 -28.13 3.78
CA TYR A 412 -7.36 -29.39 3.28
C TYR A 412 -8.17 -30.59 3.78
N GLN A 413 -8.31 -30.76 5.09
CA GLN A 413 -8.97 -31.93 5.68
C GLN A 413 -10.49 -31.79 5.70
N LYS A 414 -11.00 -30.67 6.23
CA LYS A 414 -12.41 -30.45 6.56
C LYS A 414 -13.25 -30.08 5.34
N ILE A 415 -12.62 -29.63 4.25
CA ILE A 415 -13.29 -29.32 3.00
C ILE A 415 -12.83 -30.30 1.92
N ILE A 416 -11.60 -30.20 1.43
CA ILE A 416 -11.17 -30.95 0.23
C ILE A 416 -11.17 -32.47 0.47
N SER A 417 -10.42 -32.99 1.46
CA SER A 417 -10.36 -34.45 1.71
C SER A 417 -11.73 -35.06 2.06
N ARG A 418 -12.57 -34.32 2.79
CA ARG A 418 -13.95 -34.75 3.07
C ARG A 418 -14.82 -34.84 1.82
N GLN A 419 -14.70 -33.88 0.91
CA GLN A 419 -15.46 -33.82 -0.34
C GLN A 419 -14.95 -34.86 -1.35
N LEU A 420 -13.63 -35.00 -1.50
CA LEU A 420 -13.02 -35.99 -2.39
C LEU A 420 -13.14 -37.42 -1.87
N LYS A 421 -13.37 -37.59 -0.56
CA LYS A 421 -13.41 -38.89 0.14
C LYS A 421 -12.13 -39.73 -0.03
N LYS A 422 -10.98 -39.08 -0.21
CA LYS A 422 -9.67 -39.71 -0.47
C LYS A 422 -8.60 -39.26 0.53
N THR A 423 -7.60 -40.12 0.75
CA THR A 423 -6.29 -39.74 1.32
C THR A 423 -5.61 -38.77 0.36
N ILE A 424 -5.01 -37.70 0.89
CA ILE A 424 -4.37 -36.65 0.07
C ILE A 424 -2.89 -36.50 0.43
N LYS A 425 -2.04 -36.30 -0.58
CA LYS A 425 -0.64 -35.88 -0.45
C LYS A 425 -0.58 -34.36 -0.62
N VAL A 426 0.11 -33.66 0.30
CA VAL A 426 0.14 -32.19 0.37
C VAL A 426 1.56 -31.65 0.31
N TRP A 427 1.82 -30.78 -0.65
CA TRP A 427 3.01 -29.91 -0.71
C TRP A 427 2.61 -28.49 -0.32
N SER A 428 3.17 -27.99 0.78
CA SER A 428 2.84 -26.66 1.29
C SER A 428 3.78 -26.28 2.43
N ARG A 429 4.06 -24.99 2.61
CA ARG A 429 4.71 -24.46 3.83
C ARG A 429 3.87 -24.79 5.06
N ARG A 430 4.53 -25.16 6.17
CA ARG A 430 3.86 -25.69 7.36
C ARG A 430 4.28 -24.93 8.62
N ASP A 431 3.35 -24.75 9.55
CA ASP A 431 3.62 -24.19 10.89
C ASP A 431 3.97 -25.26 11.94
N LYS A 432 4.16 -26.52 11.49
CA LYS A 432 4.39 -27.74 12.30
C LYS A 432 3.29 -28.05 13.33
N LYS A 433 2.18 -27.30 13.37
CA LYS A 433 1.09 -27.51 14.34
C LYS A 433 -0.01 -28.42 13.81
N LEU A 434 -0.26 -28.42 12.50
CA LEU A 434 -1.13 -29.40 11.87
C LEU A 434 -0.38 -30.71 11.63
N LYS A 435 -0.86 -31.82 12.22
CA LYS A 435 -0.25 -33.15 12.08
C LYS A 435 -0.64 -33.80 10.75
N ALA A 436 0.22 -34.68 10.22
CA ALA A 436 -0.07 -35.50 9.03
C ALA A 436 -1.24 -36.48 9.27
N ASN A 437 -1.26 -37.15 10.42
CA ASN A 437 -2.35 -38.07 10.78
C ASN A 437 -3.47 -37.36 11.55
N CYS A 438 -4.45 -36.85 10.83
CA CYS A 438 -5.64 -36.23 11.42
C CYS A 438 -6.85 -37.18 11.40
N LYS A 439 -7.61 -37.20 12.51
CA LYS A 439 -8.73 -38.09 12.88
C LYS A 439 -9.90 -38.19 11.87
N ILE A 440 -9.69 -38.70 10.66
CA ILE A 440 -10.78 -39.24 9.82
C ILE A 440 -10.54 -40.75 9.74
N PRO A 441 -11.47 -41.59 10.24
CA PRO A 441 -11.35 -43.04 10.11
C PRO A 441 -11.14 -43.42 8.63
N GLY A 442 -10.01 -44.09 8.33
CA GLY A 442 -9.66 -44.57 6.99
C GLY A 442 -9.18 -43.52 5.96
N ARG A 443 -8.88 -42.26 6.34
CA ARG A 443 -8.30 -41.26 5.42
C ARG A 443 -7.17 -40.46 6.08
N HIS A 444 -6.07 -40.30 5.37
CA HIS A 444 -4.86 -39.64 5.88
C HIS A 444 -4.51 -38.36 5.11
N ILE A 445 -3.75 -37.46 5.73
CA ILE A 445 -3.03 -36.39 5.04
C ILE A 445 -1.56 -36.76 5.04
N LEU A 446 -1.02 -37.07 3.87
CA LEU A 446 0.39 -37.38 3.68
C LEU A 446 1.11 -36.08 3.33
N LEU A 447 2.20 -35.78 4.02
CA LEU A 447 2.98 -34.58 3.78
C LEU A 447 4.11 -34.92 2.82
N VAL A 448 4.18 -34.22 1.69
CA VAL A 448 5.28 -34.40 0.73
C VAL A 448 6.59 -33.93 1.39
N SER A 449 7.63 -34.74 1.24
CA SER A 449 8.95 -34.48 1.80
C SER A 449 9.69 -33.43 0.98
N SER A 450 10.41 -32.54 1.66
CA SER A 450 11.35 -31.59 1.04
C SER A 450 12.75 -32.21 0.98
N PRO A 451 13.56 -31.96 -0.07
CA PRO A 451 13.22 -31.21 -1.28
C PRO A 451 12.40 -32.04 -2.27
N ILE A 452 11.65 -31.34 -3.14
CA ILE A 452 11.05 -31.92 -4.35
C ILE A 452 11.92 -31.63 -5.57
N SER A 453 11.69 -32.37 -6.65
CA SER A 453 12.29 -32.11 -7.95
C SER A 453 11.20 -32.05 -9.02
N VAL A 454 11.11 -30.91 -9.72
CA VAL A 454 10.22 -30.74 -10.88
C VAL A 454 11.10 -30.76 -12.11
N ASP A 455 11.07 -31.87 -12.86
CA ASP A 455 11.89 -32.04 -14.08
C ASP A 455 13.39 -31.72 -13.86
N ASN A 456 13.98 -32.36 -12.85
CA ASN A 456 15.37 -32.19 -12.39
C ASN A 456 15.70 -30.83 -11.75
N GLN A 457 14.72 -29.95 -11.55
CA GLN A 457 14.90 -28.70 -10.81
C GLN A 457 14.47 -28.85 -9.36
N ALA A 458 15.43 -28.75 -8.45
CA ALA A 458 15.21 -28.89 -7.02
C ALA A 458 14.44 -27.69 -6.45
N SER A 459 13.48 -27.96 -5.57
CA SER A 459 12.77 -26.95 -4.81
C SER A 459 12.57 -27.39 -3.36
N SER A 460 12.65 -26.42 -2.45
CA SER A 460 12.50 -26.66 -1.01
C SER A 460 11.34 -25.85 -0.45
N LEU A 461 10.78 -26.30 0.67
CA LEU A 461 9.65 -25.62 1.31
C LEU A 461 9.96 -24.14 1.67
N GLU A 462 11.21 -23.81 1.95
CA GLU A 462 11.65 -22.47 2.33
C GLU A 462 11.67 -21.51 1.14
N LYS A 463 11.96 -22.04 -0.05
CA LYS A 463 12.10 -21.25 -1.29
C LYS A 463 10.91 -21.38 -2.23
N ASP A 464 9.99 -22.29 -1.97
CA ASP A 464 8.77 -22.49 -2.77
C ASP A 464 7.55 -21.90 -2.06
N VAL A 465 6.77 -21.03 -2.73
CA VAL A 465 5.54 -20.45 -2.15
C VAL A 465 4.27 -21.19 -2.60
N THR A 466 4.41 -22.22 -3.42
CA THR A 466 3.28 -22.99 -3.95
C THR A 466 2.66 -23.86 -2.86
N ASN A 467 1.33 -24.01 -2.94
CA ASN A 467 0.62 -24.98 -2.13
C ASN A 467 -0.29 -25.78 -3.07
N TRP A 468 -0.10 -27.09 -3.07
CA TRP A 468 -0.88 -27.98 -3.91
C TRP A 468 -1.06 -29.34 -3.23
N LEU A 469 -2.05 -30.08 -3.71
CA LEU A 469 -2.33 -31.42 -3.24
C LEU A 469 -2.81 -32.31 -4.38
N ILE A 470 -2.64 -33.61 -4.18
CA ILE A 470 -3.17 -34.68 -5.03
C ILE A 470 -3.77 -35.76 -4.12
N PRO A 471 -4.80 -36.51 -4.54
CA PRO A 471 -5.18 -37.73 -3.83
C PRO A 471 -4.09 -38.79 -3.94
N GLU A 472 -4.05 -39.77 -3.05
CA GLU A 472 -3.10 -40.90 -3.16
C GLU A 472 -3.38 -41.76 -4.41
N ASN A 473 -4.66 -41.95 -4.73
CA ASN A 473 -5.16 -42.62 -5.92
C ASN A 473 -6.20 -41.75 -6.62
N GLY A 474 -6.05 -41.47 -7.91
CA GLY A 474 -7.04 -40.73 -8.70
C GLY A 474 -6.44 -39.99 -9.88
N ASP A 475 -7.10 -38.90 -10.22
CA ASP A 475 -6.90 -38.11 -11.42
C ASP A 475 -7.02 -36.60 -11.13
N ILE A 476 -6.93 -36.19 -9.85
CA ILE A 476 -7.16 -34.81 -9.43
C ILE A 476 -5.86 -34.14 -9.00
N PHE A 477 -5.63 -32.92 -9.50
CA PHE A 477 -4.62 -32.01 -9.00
C PHE A 477 -5.29 -30.74 -8.47
N CYS A 478 -4.91 -30.29 -7.27
CA CYS A 478 -5.47 -29.09 -6.67
C CYS A 478 -4.38 -28.07 -6.32
N ALA A 479 -4.52 -26.84 -6.79
CA ALA A 479 -3.78 -25.69 -6.30
C ALA A 479 -4.56 -25.00 -5.17
N VAL A 480 -3.87 -24.60 -4.10
CA VAL A 480 -4.47 -23.99 -2.90
C VAL A 480 -3.79 -22.65 -2.61
N ASP A 481 -4.57 -21.61 -2.34
CA ASP A 481 -4.05 -20.27 -2.07
C ASP A 481 -3.41 -20.12 -0.66
N LYS A 482 -3.76 -21.01 0.26
CA LYS A 482 -3.32 -20.99 1.65
C LYS A 482 -2.39 -22.13 2.01
N PRO A 483 -1.36 -21.86 2.83
CA PRO A 483 -0.50 -22.92 3.33
C PRO A 483 -1.21 -23.86 4.31
N TYR A 484 -0.65 -25.06 4.49
CA TYR A 484 -1.07 -26.04 5.48
C TYR A 484 -0.59 -25.60 6.89
N ALA A 485 -1.28 -24.58 7.43
CA ALA A 485 -1.01 -23.98 8.74
C ALA A 485 -2.30 -23.79 9.55
N ILE A 486 -2.23 -23.72 10.88
CA ILE A 486 -3.42 -23.47 11.73
C ILE A 486 -4.01 -22.08 11.48
N SER A 487 -3.17 -21.08 11.18
CA SER A 487 -3.60 -19.69 10.96
C SER A 487 -4.70 -19.59 9.90
N GLN A 488 -4.60 -20.38 8.83
CA GLN A 488 -5.57 -20.33 7.72
C GLN A 488 -7.00 -20.67 8.15
N LYS A 489 -7.24 -21.33 9.30
CA LYS A 489 -8.60 -21.60 9.79
C LYS A 489 -9.43 -20.31 9.93
N TYR A 490 -8.78 -19.23 10.34
CA TYR A 490 -9.42 -17.94 10.57
C TYR A 490 -9.37 -17.01 9.35
N GLU A 491 -8.85 -17.52 8.23
CA GLU A 491 -8.68 -16.78 6.98
C GLU A 491 -9.63 -17.33 5.92
N PRO A 492 -10.08 -16.51 4.96
CA PRO A 492 -10.67 -17.04 3.73
C PRO A 492 -9.66 -17.88 2.95
N ALA A 493 -10.13 -18.87 2.18
CA ALA A 493 -9.26 -19.69 1.33
C ALA A 493 -10.02 -20.22 0.11
N VAL A 494 -9.28 -20.50 -0.96
CA VAL A 494 -9.77 -21.11 -2.20
C VAL A 494 -8.80 -22.20 -2.70
N ALA A 495 -9.37 -23.27 -3.23
CA ALA A 495 -8.64 -24.31 -3.92
C ALA A 495 -9.28 -24.61 -5.26
N VAL A 496 -8.46 -24.73 -6.31
CA VAL A 496 -8.86 -25.04 -7.68
C VAL A 496 -8.34 -26.41 -8.03
N CYS A 497 -9.25 -27.36 -8.27
CA CYS A 497 -8.96 -28.77 -8.46
C CYS A 497 -9.33 -29.21 -9.87
N MET A 498 -8.34 -29.55 -10.70
CA MET A 498 -8.52 -30.06 -12.05
C MET A 498 -8.54 -31.59 -12.04
N GLN A 499 -9.52 -32.19 -12.72
CA GLN A 499 -9.61 -33.63 -12.89
C GLN A 499 -8.99 -34.05 -14.23
N LEU A 500 -7.69 -34.31 -14.23
CA LEU A 500 -6.93 -34.78 -15.38
C LEU A 500 -5.79 -35.73 -14.99
N ALA A 501 -5.86 -36.97 -15.48
CA ALA A 501 -4.91 -38.03 -15.15
C ALA A 501 -3.44 -37.70 -15.51
N ASN A 502 -3.21 -36.98 -16.61
CA ASN A 502 -1.86 -36.58 -17.02
C ASN A 502 -1.21 -35.65 -15.98
N ILE A 503 -1.91 -34.58 -15.58
CA ILE A 503 -1.41 -33.64 -14.55
C ILE A 503 -1.20 -34.38 -13.23
N PHE A 504 -2.17 -35.19 -12.82
CA PHE A 504 -2.06 -36.02 -11.61
C PHE A 504 -0.79 -36.87 -11.63
N ALA A 505 -0.50 -37.58 -12.73
CA ALA A 505 0.66 -38.44 -12.83
C ALA A 505 1.97 -37.66 -12.62
N ARG A 506 2.10 -36.46 -13.20
CA ARG A 506 3.30 -35.61 -13.04
C ARG A 506 3.51 -35.16 -11.59
N PHE A 507 2.45 -34.68 -10.95
CA PHE A 507 2.53 -34.27 -9.54
C PHE A 507 2.67 -35.47 -8.58
N ASN A 508 2.16 -36.64 -8.94
CA ASN A 508 2.37 -37.86 -8.16
C ASN A 508 3.81 -38.35 -8.22
N THR A 509 4.50 -38.22 -9.36
CA THR A 509 5.94 -38.45 -9.46
C THR A 509 6.73 -37.49 -8.57
N ILE A 510 6.37 -36.20 -8.56
CA ILE A 510 6.98 -35.19 -7.67
C ILE A 510 6.74 -35.56 -6.19
N ALA A 511 5.54 -36.06 -5.87
CA ALA A 511 5.12 -36.46 -4.53
C ALA A 511 5.53 -37.91 -4.14
N ALA A 512 6.52 -38.51 -4.81
CA ALA A 512 6.93 -39.89 -4.57
C ALA A 512 7.42 -40.13 -3.13
N LYS A 513 8.00 -39.12 -2.47
CA LYS A 513 8.45 -39.18 -1.08
C LYS A 513 7.49 -38.43 -0.16
N CYS A 514 6.91 -39.13 0.79
CA CYS A 514 6.08 -38.55 1.86
C CYS A 514 6.71 -38.80 3.23
N GLU A 515 6.55 -37.84 4.14
CA GLU A 515 6.98 -37.95 5.52
C GLU A 515 6.07 -38.95 6.24
N THR A 516 6.56 -40.17 6.51
CA THR A 516 5.88 -41.13 7.39
C THR A 516 6.44 -41.01 8.81
N SER A 517 5.61 -41.31 9.82
CA SER A 517 6.04 -41.39 11.23
C SER A 517 7.16 -42.42 11.48
N ALA A 518 7.45 -43.29 10.50
CA ALA A 518 8.47 -44.35 10.57
C ALA A 518 9.84 -43.93 10.01
N ASN A 519 9.91 -42.90 9.15
CA ASN A 519 11.17 -42.51 8.48
C ASN A 519 12.10 -41.63 9.33
N ILE A 520 11.75 -41.37 10.59
CA ILE A 520 12.67 -40.75 11.56
C ILE A 520 13.76 -41.75 12.01
N LEU A 521 13.55 -43.06 11.84
CA LEU A 521 14.54 -44.08 12.24
C LEU A 521 15.56 -44.46 11.15
N THR A 522 15.23 -44.32 9.86
CA THR A 522 16.02 -44.91 8.75
C THR A 522 17.02 -43.93 8.10
N ILE A 523 16.92 -42.63 8.36
CA ILE A 523 17.95 -41.66 7.88
C ILE A 523 19.26 -41.80 8.67
N ARG A 524 19.25 -42.49 9.82
CA ARG A 524 20.48 -42.86 10.56
C ARG A 524 21.33 -43.94 9.86
N SER A 525 20.80 -44.73 8.93
CA SER A 525 21.56 -45.84 8.32
C SER A 525 22.18 -45.53 6.95
N ALA A 526 21.70 -44.54 6.21
CA ALA A 526 22.25 -44.18 4.89
C ALA A 526 23.53 -43.32 4.95
N VAL A 527 23.86 -42.75 6.11
CA VAL A 527 25.10 -41.96 6.32
C VAL A 527 26.26 -42.85 6.82
N HIS A 528 26.02 -44.15 7.05
CA HIS A 528 27.03 -45.05 7.63
C HIS A 528 27.87 -45.84 6.60
N LYS A 529 27.69 -45.63 5.28
CA LYS A 529 28.37 -46.44 4.25
C LYS A 529 29.31 -45.68 3.29
N MET A 530 29.75 -44.46 3.65
CA MET A 530 30.85 -43.74 2.99
C MET A 530 31.94 -43.33 3.99
N LYS A 531 32.37 -44.26 4.86
CA LYS A 531 33.36 -43.98 5.92
C LYS A 531 34.72 -44.68 5.77
N GLU A 532 34.98 -45.43 4.71
CA GLU A 532 36.24 -46.20 4.62
C GLU A 532 37.28 -45.67 3.63
N VAL A 533 36.99 -44.65 2.80
CA VAL A 533 37.97 -44.13 1.83
C VAL A 533 38.56 -42.77 2.23
N THR A 534 38.00 -42.11 3.25
CA THR A 534 38.43 -40.76 3.71
C THR A 534 39.36 -40.78 4.93
N LEU A 535 39.65 -41.95 5.50
CA LEU A 535 40.45 -42.07 6.74
C LEU A 535 41.96 -41.88 6.49
N LEU A 536 42.43 -42.11 5.27
CA LEU A 536 43.86 -41.95 4.92
C LEU A 536 44.24 -40.49 4.59
N ALA A 537 43.29 -39.68 4.12
CA ALA A 537 43.51 -38.25 3.84
C ALA A 537 43.40 -37.36 5.09
N LEU A 538 42.64 -37.81 6.11
CA LEU A 538 42.46 -37.10 7.37
C LEU A 538 43.67 -37.20 8.30
N LEU A 539 44.47 -38.27 8.20
CA LEU A 539 45.66 -38.42 9.05
C LEU A 539 46.77 -37.41 8.70
N ILE A 540 46.87 -37.00 7.43
CA ILE A 540 47.87 -36.04 6.94
C ILE A 540 47.44 -34.59 7.21
N PHE A 541 46.12 -34.32 7.25
CA PHE A 541 45.60 -32.99 7.59
C PHE A 541 45.65 -32.68 9.10
N CYS A 542 45.64 -33.73 9.96
CA CYS A 542 45.70 -33.60 11.41
C CYS A 542 47.08 -33.16 11.96
N ILE A 543 48.15 -33.16 11.16
CA ILE A 543 49.50 -32.80 11.63
C ILE A 543 49.81 -31.30 11.45
N PHE A 544 49.04 -30.56 10.63
CA PHE A 544 49.39 -29.17 10.26
C PHE A 544 48.43 -28.06 10.76
N HIS A 545 47.32 -28.36 11.42
CA HIS A 545 46.45 -27.31 12.01
C HIS A 545 46.27 -27.50 13.51
N PHE A 546 47.30 -27.09 14.24
CA PHE A 546 47.26 -26.87 15.68
C PHE A 546 46.09 -25.95 16.08
N CYS A 547 45.26 -26.44 17.01
CA CYS A 547 44.49 -25.73 18.04
C CYS A 547 43.77 -24.42 17.67
N ILE A 548 42.51 -24.51 17.23
CA ILE A 548 41.49 -23.51 17.56
C ILE A 548 40.33 -24.25 18.23
N ALA A 549 40.23 -24.13 19.56
CA ALA A 549 39.11 -24.68 20.33
C ALA A 549 37.79 -24.03 19.89
N GLN A 550 36.78 -24.83 19.52
CA GLN A 550 35.49 -24.33 19.04
C GLN A 550 34.55 -24.03 20.23
N ILE A 551 34.10 -22.77 20.37
CA ILE A 551 33.49 -22.25 21.60
C ILE A 551 31.95 -22.20 21.52
N SER A 552 31.27 -22.75 22.52
CA SER A 552 29.80 -22.71 22.74
C SER A 552 29.41 -22.27 24.15
N LYS A 553 30.37 -21.73 24.94
CA LYS A 553 30.17 -21.28 26.32
C LYS A 553 30.61 -19.83 26.48
N CYS A 554 30.13 -19.19 27.53
CA CYS A 554 30.66 -17.90 27.94
C CYS A 554 32.11 -18.03 28.40
N ARG A 555 32.87 -16.94 28.28
CA ARG A 555 34.31 -16.89 28.58
C ARG A 555 34.62 -15.89 29.70
N GLN A 556 35.71 -16.11 30.42
CA GLN A 556 36.21 -15.12 31.38
C GLN A 556 36.62 -13.83 30.67
N ALA A 557 36.86 -12.76 31.43
CA ALA A 557 37.12 -11.42 30.92
C ALA A 557 38.18 -11.35 29.80
N ASN A 558 39.28 -12.10 29.96
CA ASN A 558 40.39 -12.20 28.99
C ASN A 558 40.14 -13.20 27.84
N GLY A 559 38.93 -13.76 27.74
CA GLY A 559 38.53 -14.79 26.76
C GLY A 559 39.02 -16.21 27.06
N GLY A 560 39.82 -16.40 28.12
CA GLY A 560 40.30 -17.71 28.56
C GLY A 560 39.29 -18.42 29.47
N GLY A 561 39.31 -19.76 29.47
CA GLY A 561 38.46 -20.60 30.33
C GLY A 561 36.96 -20.49 30.04
N ASP A 562 36.20 -21.52 30.39
CA ASP A 562 34.73 -21.47 30.33
C ASP A 562 34.19 -20.81 31.62
N ILE A 563 33.07 -20.09 31.53
CA ILE A 563 32.38 -19.51 32.68
C ILE A 563 30.86 -19.65 32.56
N ASP A 564 30.17 -19.76 33.69
CA ASP A 564 28.72 -19.96 33.70
C ASP A 564 27.94 -18.71 33.29
N TRP A 565 28.40 -17.53 33.71
CA TRP A 565 27.80 -16.26 33.34
C TRP A 565 28.82 -15.13 33.37
N VAL A 566 28.57 -14.08 32.59
CA VAL A 566 29.34 -12.84 32.61
C VAL A 566 28.45 -11.66 32.24
N ILE A 567 28.60 -10.55 32.95
CA ILE A 567 27.87 -9.30 32.69
C ILE A 567 28.87 -8.22 32.32
N LEU A 568 28.62 -7.51 31.23
CA LEU A 568 29.40 -6.38 30.77
C LEU A 568 28.50 -5.15 30.69
N TYR A 569 28.92 -4.08 31.36
CA TYR A 569 28.34 -2.75 31.22
C TYR A 569 29.32 -1.85 30.47
N LYS A 570 28.89 -1.29 29.35
CA LYS A 570 29.62 -0.29 28.58
C LYS A 570 29.03 1.09 28.90
N PRO A 571 29.80 2.04 29.47
CA PRO A 571 29.32 3.38 29.74
C PRO A 571 29.14 4.22 28.46
N PRO A 572 28.27 5.26 28.48
CA PRO A 572 28.14 6.20 27.37
C PRO A 572 29.44 6.99 27.14
N GLY A 573 29.91 7.07 25.89
CA GLY A 573 31.13 7.79 25.51
C GLY A 573 32.43 6.98 25.62
N GLU A 574 32.39 5.82 26.27
CA GLU A 574 33.57 4.99 26.52
C GLU A 574 33.71 3.86 25.49
N LYS A 575 34.95 3.56 25.06
CA LYS A 575 35.22 2.40 24.18
C LYS A 575 35.42 1.10 24.95
N ARG A 576 35.71 1.21 26.26
CA ARG A 576 35.99 0.11 27.19
C ARG A 576 34.88 0.02 28.23
N GLY A 577 34.48 -1.20 28.58
CA GLY A 577 33.43 -1.44 29.57
C GLY A 577 33.95 -1.78 30.97
N LYS A 578 33.01 -2.15 31.83
CA LYS A 578 33.19 -2.78 33.14
C LYS A 578 32.58 -4.17 33.11
N ILE A 579 33.28 -5.16 33.64
CA ILE A 579 32.87 -6.56 33.62
C ILE A 579 32.66 -7.10 35.03
N LEU A 580 31.67 -7.98 35.17
CA LEU A 580 31.40 -8.75 36.36
C LEU A 580 31.36 -10.24 36.00
N VAL A 581 32.18 -11.01 36.69
CA VAL A 581 32.29 -12.48 36.57
C VAL A 581 32.00 -13.14 37.92
N PRO A 582 31.57 -14.42 37.98
CA PRO A 582 31.20 -15.10 39.22
C PRO A 582 32.21 -15.04 40.37
N ALA A 583 33.52 -15.02 40.08
CA ALA A 583 34.57 -14.95 41.09
C ALA A 583 34.93 -13.51 41.54
N ALA A 584 34.38 -12.47 40.90
CA ALA A 584 34.77 -11.09 41.14
C ALA A 584 34.00 -10.45 42.33
N VAL A 585 34.74 -9.75 43.18
CA VAL A 585 34.21 -9.04 44.36
C VAL A 585 33.81 -7.59 44.04
N ALA A 586 34.04 -7.10 42.82
CA ALA A 586 33.65 -5.77 42.34
C ALA A 586 33.48 -5.79 40.81
N TRP A 587 33.05 -4.67 40.24
CA TRP A 587 33.15 -4.45 38.79
C TRP A 587 34.61 -4.23 38.42
N ASP A 588 35.15 -5.04 37.52
CA ASP A 588 36.52 -4.89 37.05
C ASP A 588 36.55 -4.14 35.71
N ALA A 589 37.68 -3.50 35.41
CA ALA A 589 37.87 -2.90 34.08
C ALA A 589 37.85 -4.00 33.01
N TYR A 590 37.09 -3.79 31.93
CA TYR A 590 37.13 -4.71 30.80
C TYR A 590 38.54 -4.66 30.18
N PRO A 591 39.18 -5.80 29.88
CA PRO A 591 40.62 -5.83 29.63
C PRO A 591 41.03 -5.06 28.37
N GLN A 592 40.10 -4.86 27.43
CA GLN A 592 40.35 -4.18 26.15
C GLN A 592 39.12 -3.43 25.66
N ASP A 593 39.29 -2.61 24.62
CA ASP A 593 38.20 -1.89 23.98
C ASP A 593 37.30 -2.85 23.19
N LEU A 594 36.00 -2.58 23.20
CA LEU A 594 34.98 -3.46 22.62
C LEU A 594 35.08 -3.68 21.10
N HIS A 595 35.82 -2.88 20.35
CA HIS A 595 36.04 -3.10 18.91
C HIS A 595 37.24 -3.99 18.60
N ASN A 596 38.11 -4.25 19.59
CA ASN A 596 39.31 -5.03 19.36
C ASN A 596 38.94 -6.50 19.18
N ASP A 597 39.45 -7.13 18.12
CA ASP A 597 39.28 -8.56 17.85
C ASP A 597 40.27 -9.45 18.63
N ALA A 598 40.79 -8.93 19.75
CA ALA A 598 41.95 -9.46 20.45
C ALA A 598 41.59 -10.53 21.50
N GLY A 599 40.55 -11.32 21.24
CA GLY A 599 40.26 -12.50 22.07
C GLY A 599 39.57 -12.24 23.41
N HIS A 600 38.85 -11.13 23.60
CA HIS A 600 38.12 -10.86 24.85
C HIS A 600 36.83 -11.67 24.98
N SER A 601 36.20 -11.63 26.17
CA SER A 601 35.10 -12.54 26.55
C SER A 601 33.93 -12.61 25.56
N PHE A 602 33.40 -11.47 25.09
CA PHE A 602 32.23 -11.42 24.21
C PHE A 602 32.61 -11.65 22.74
N GLN A 603 33.83 -11.30 22.32
CA GLN A 603 34.35 -11.66 21.00
C GLN A 603 34.53 -13.17 20.89
N LYS A 604 35.15 -13.81 21.88
CA LYS A 604 35.34 -15.27 21.90
C LYS A 604 34.04 -16.04 22.00
N ALA A 605 33.07 -15.54 22.78
CA ALA A 605 31.75 -16.15 22.81
C ALA A 605 31.01 -16.04 21.46
N LEU A 606 31.27 -15.00 20.66
CA LEU A 606 30.64 -14.76 19.36
C LEU A 606 31.45 -15.30 18.16
N GLU A 607 32.57 -15.98 18.38
CA GLU A 607 33.44 -16.52 17.33
C GLU A 607 32.66 -17.45 16.37
N SER A 608 31.73 -18.24 16.92
CA SER A 608 30.83 -19.10 16.13
C SER A 608 29.76 -18.35 15.32
N VAL A 609 29.51 -17.08 15.63
CA VAL A 609 28.55 -16.19 14.96
C VAL A 609 29.23 -15.41 13.84
N THR A 610 30.49 -15.00 14.05
CA THR A 610 31.31 -14.24 13.09
C THR A 610 32.04 -15.16 12.11
N GLY A 611 32.40 -16.37 12.51
CA GLY A 611 33.07 -17.40 11.72
C GLY A 611 32.16 -18.54 11.24
N THR A 612 32.73 -19.54 10.55
CA THR A 612 32.01 -20.75 10.11
C THR A 612 32.59 -21.98 10.79
N HIS A 613 31.76 -22.63 11.62
CA HIS A 613 32.11 -23.86 12.32
C HIS A 613 31.08 -24.93 11.98
N ALA A 614 31.53 -26.13 11.60
CA ALA A 614 30.68 -27.19 11.06
C ALA A 614 29.62 -27.70 12.05
N ASN A 615 29.92 -27.63 13.36
CA ASN A 615 29.07 -28.17 14.42
C ASN A 615 28.52 -27.08 15.35
N LYS A 616 28.56 -25.80 14.96
CA LYS A 616 27.98 -24.72 15.78
C LYS A 616 26.90 -24.01 14.98
N ASN A 617 25.69 -24.02 15.52
CA ASN A 617 24.55 -23.28 14.97
C ASN A 617 24.26 -22.09 15.87
N PHE A 618 23.72 -21.01 15.31
CA PHE A 618 23.27 -19.89 16.11
C PHE A 618 21.99 -19.28 15.56
N PHE A 619 21.23 -18.65 16.45
CA PHE A 619 20.09 -17.81 16.12
C PHE A 619 20.27 -16.45 16.78
N ALA A 620 20.33 -15.40 15.96
CA ALA A 620 20.39 -14.02 16.42
C ALA A 620 19.03 -13.35 16.22
N TYR A 621 18.61 -12.56 17.21
CA TYR A 621 17.41 -11.74 17.16
C TYR A 621 17.79 -10.30 17.49
N ASN A 622 17.32 -9.34 16.69
CA ASN A 622 17.52 -7.92 16.94
C ASN A 622 16.40 -7.14 16.23
N ASN A 623 15.72 -6.25 16.95
CA ASN A 623 14.68 -5.39 16.38
C ASN A 623 15.23 -4.29 15.45
N ALA A 624 16.54 -4.08 15.46
CA ALA A 624 17.28 -3.15 14.61
C ALA A 624 18.52 -3.84 14.02
N ALA A 625 18.34 -4.96 13.30
CA ALA A 625 19.44 -5.71 12.70
C ALA A 625 20.18 -4.90 11.62
N ALA A 626 21.50 -5.03 11.56
CA ALA A 626 22.34 -4.31 10.60
C ALA A 626 21.96 -4.67 9.14
N GLY A 627 21.85 -3.66 8.27
CA GLY A 627 21.51 -3.83 6.85
C GLY A 627 20.05 -4.13 6.55
N VAL A 628 19.16 -4.21 7.55
CA VAL A 628 17.73 -4.49 7.35
C VAL A 628 16.89 -3.24 7.63
N VAL A 629 16.40 -2.58 6.57
CA VAL A 629 15.58 -1.37 6.68
C VAL A 629 14.09 -1.75 6.75
N GLY A 630 13.35 -1.18 7.71
CA GLY A 630 11.88 -1.29 7.77
C GLY A 630 11.30 -2.48 8.54
N VAL A 631 12.07 -3.15 9.39
CA VAL A 631 11.54 -4.22 10.25
C VAL A 631 10.64 -3.63 11.34
N LYS A 632 9.35 -3.98 11.34
CA LYS A 632 8.44 -3.71 12.46
C LYS A 632 8.21 -4.98 13.28
N THR A 633 8.96 -5.14 14.36
CA THR A 633 8.74 -6.21 15.36
C THR A 633 7.85 -5.69 16.50
N LYS A 634 7.20 -6.61 17.24
CA LYS A 634 6.47 -6.28 18.48
C LYS A 634 7.36 -6.31 19.75
N SER A 635 8.63 -6.70 19.59
CA SER A 635 9.60 -6.88 20.67
C SER A 635 10.86 -6.06 20.38
N ASN A 636 11.46 -5.51 21.43
CA ASN A 636 12.74 -4.77 21.38
C ASN A 636 13.94 -5.64 21.77
N SER A 637 13.70 -6.94 22.00
CA SER A 637 14.69 -7.89 22.48
C SER A 637 15.83 -8.04 21.47
N LYS A 638 17.06 -8.14 21.98
CA LYS A 638 18.24 -8.41 21.17
C LYS A 638 19.13 -9.44 21.85
N GLY A 639 19.73 -10.31 21.06
CA GLY A 639 20.56 -11.38 21.59
C GLY A 639 20.89 -12.45 20.57
N VAL A 640 21.72 -13.39 20.99
CA VAL A 640 22.15 -14.55 20.20
C VAL A 640 22.16 -15.78 21.08
N VAL A 641 21.63 -16.88 20.55
CA VAL A 641 21.78 -18.22 21.11
C VAL A 641 22.72 -19.00 20.21
N ILE A 642 23.76 -19.60 20.79
CA ILE A 642 24.78 -20.39 20.09
C ILE A 642 24.72 -21.81 20.63
N LEU A 643 24.64 -22.78 19.74
CA LEU A 643 24.37 -24.19 20.00
C LEU A 643 25.58 -25.01 19.53
N ASP A 644 26.04 -25.95 20.36
CA ASP A 644 26.85 -27.06 19.87
C ASP A 644 25.96 -28.18 19.36
N THR A 645 26.12 -28.58 18.11
CA THR A 645 25.39 -29.69 17.50
C THR A 645 26.24 -30.95 17.34
N SER A 646 27.40 -31.01 18.02
CA SER A 646 28.23 -32.20 18.08
C SER A 646 27.49 -33.32 18.79
N ALA A 647 27.53 -34.53 18.23
CA ALA A 647 26.81 -35.66 18.78
C ALA A 647 27.28 -35.97 20.22
N GLY A 648 26.35 -35.88 21.19
CA GLY A 648 26.61 -36.16 22.60
C GLY A 648 27.05 -34.97 23.44
N VAL A 649 27.01 -33.75 22.90
CA VAL A 649 27.34 -32.51 23.63
C VAL A 649 26.05 -31.73 23.93
N ASP A 650 25.78 -31.42 25.20
CA ASP A 650 24.61 -30.64 25.66
C ASP A 650 25.06 -29.26 26.14
N GLU A 651 25.59 -28.44 25.23
CA GLU A 651 26.22 -27.14 25.55
C GLU A 651 25.74 -26.01 24.62
N ALA A 652 25.39 -24.88 25.21
CA ALA A 652 24.99 -23.68 24.50
C ALA A 652 25.33 -22.39 25.29
N ALA A 653 25.38 -21.27 24.57
CA ALA A 653 25.54 -19.94 25.15
C ALA A 653 24.39 -19.04 24.72
N TRP A 654 23.83 -18.29 25.66
CA TRP A 654 22.82 -17.27 25.41
C TRP A 654 23.33 -15.90 25.78
N ILE A 655 23.50 -15.05 24.77
CA ILE A 655 23.91 -13.66 24.92
C ILE A 655 22.69 -12.77 24.75
N VAL A 656 22.40 -11.94 25.74
CA VAL A 656 21.35 -10.90 25.71
C VAL A 656 22.03 -9.55 25.74
N HIS A 657 21.61 -8.61 24.88
CA HIS A 657 22.22 -7.29 24.83
C HIS A 657 21.22 -6.18 24.45
N THR A 658 21.63 -4.93 24.63
CA THR A 658 20.84 -3.75 24.22
C THR A 658 21.30 -3.11 22.90
N VAL A 659 22.42 -3.56 22.33
CA VAL A 659 23.12 -2.95 21.18
C VAL A 659 22.36 -3.14 19.84
N PRO A 660 21.89 -2.06 19.17
CA PRO A 660 21.36 -2.11 17.80
C PRO A 660 22.42 -2.54 16.79
N GLY A 661 22.01 -3.22 15.71
CA GLY A 661 22.92 -3.60 14.62
C GLY A 661 23.97 -4.67 14.98
N TYR A 662 23.87 -5.29 16.16
CA TYR A 662 24.86 -6.22 16.70
C TYR A 662 24.23 -7.58 17.06
N PRO A 663 25.01 -8.68 17.02
CA PRO A 663 26.22 -8.83 16.21
C PRO A 663 25.86 -8.94 14.72
N ILE A 664 26.83 -8.73 13.84
CA ILE A 664 26.66 -8.94 12.40
C ILE A 664 27.09 -10.38 12.08
N PRO A 665 26.16 -11.27 11.69
CA PRO A 665 26.51 -12.66 11.38
C PRO A 665 27.47 -12.76 10.20
N LYS A 666 28.44 -13.68 10.28
CA LYS A 666 29.38 -13.99 9.18
C LYS A 666 30.25 -12.82 8.70
N VAL A 667 30.41 -11.81 9.56
CA VAL A 667 31.34 -10.70 9.37
C VAL A 667 32.32 -10.73 10.54
N ALA A 668 33.55 -10.24 10.32
CA ALA A 668 34.53 -10.09 11.39
C ALA A 668 33.93 -9.36 12.60
N TYR A 669 34.40 -9.68 13.80
CA TYR A 669 33.86 -9.11 15.02
C TYR A 669 34.01 -7.58 15.01
N THR A 670 32.88 -6.87 15.13
CA THR A 670 32.87 -5.40 15.20
C THR A 670 31.78 -4.93 16.16
N PHE A 671 32.12 -3.96 17.02
CA PHE A 671 31.14 -3.22 17.80
C PHE A 671 30.66 -1.98 17.00
N PRO A 672 29.35 -1.69 16.92
CA PRO A 672 28.85 -0.58 16.11
C PRO A 672 29.35 0.79 16.59
N ALA A 673 29.95 1.57 15.68
CA ALA A 673 30.56 2.85 16.03
C ALA A 673 29.54 3.93 16.48
N SER A 674 28.31 3.89 15.96
CA SER A 674 27.22 4.77 16.40
C SER A 674 26.87 4.58 17.87
N GLU A 675 27.12 3.39 18.41
CA GLU A 675 26.74 2.98 19.76
C GLU A 675 27.85 3.28 20.79
N TYR A 676 28.89 4.06 20.43
CA TYR A 676 29.84 4.60 21.42
C TYR A 676 29.24 5.71 22.27
N ALA A 677 28.29 6.47 21.73
CA ALA A 677 27.64 7.55 22.47
C ALA A 677 26.67 7.07 23.58
N ASN A 678 26.27 5.79 23.55
CA ASN A 678 25.23 5.21 24.40
C ASN A 678 25.79 4.16 25.38
N GLY A 679 25.16 4.03 26.54
CA GLY A 679 25.44 2.99 27.53
C GLY A 679 24.74 1.67 27.19
N HIS A 680 25.43 0.53 27.31
CA HIS A 680 24.90 -0.80 26.96
C HIS A 680 25.19 -1.87 28.00
N LEU A 681 24.26 -2.81 28.15
CA LEU A 681 24.40 -3.99 29.01
C LEU A 681 24.40 -5.23 28.12
N LEU A 682 25.36 -6.12 28.36
CA LEU A 682 25.48 -7.41 27.72
C LEU A 682 25.59 -8.49 28.80
N ILE A 683 24.82 -9.56 28.66
CA ILE A 683 24.81 -10.70 29.56
C ILE A 683 25.05 -11.95 28.72
N CYS A 684 25.99 -12.80 29.13
CA CYS A 684 26.17 -14.13 28.55
C CYS A 684 25.87 -15.17 29.63
N LEU A 685 25.08 -16.19 29.29
CA LEU A 685 24.77 -17.35 30.11
C LEU A 685 25.19 -18.64 29.38
N THR A 686 25.96 -19.48 30.04
CA THR A 686 26.21 -20.85 29.60
C THR A 686 25.03 -21.71 30.05
N ILE A 687 24.37 -22.37 29.11
CA ILE A 687 23.16 -23.17 29.31
C ILE A 687 23.30 -24.52 28.61
N ALA A 688 22.49 -25.49 29.01
CA ALA A 688 22.38 -26.74 28.27
C ALA A 688 21.49 -26.55 27.01
N GLU A 689 21.77 -27.27 25.91
CA GLU A 689 20.91 -27.32 24.71
C GLU A 689 19.48 -27.71 25.10
N SER A 690 19.36 -28.67 26.02
CA SER A 690 18.09 -29.14 26.58
C SER A 690 17.24 -28.05 27.27
N GLN A 691 17.85 -26.94 27.70
CA GLN A 691 17.16 -25.83 28.39
C GLN A 691 16.61 -24.75 27.44
N ILE A 692 16.81 -24.87 26.13
CA ILE A 692 16.47 -23.83 25.16
C ILE A 692 15.01 -23.87 24.75
N GLU A 693 14.40 -25.05 24.64
CA GLU A 693 12.99 -25.18 24.25
C GLU A 693 12.02 -24.44 25.22
N PRO A 694 12.21 -24.48 26.55
CA PRO A 694 11.46 -23.65 27.51
C PRO A 694 11.66 -22.13 27.33
N ILE A 695 12.85 -21.68 26.93
CA ILE A 695 13.19 -20.26 26.72
C ILE A 695 12.51 -19.74 25.43
N VAL A 696 12.46 -20.57 24.39
CA VAL A 696 11.79 -20.25 23.11
C VAL A 696 10.25 -20.33 23.23
N TRP A 697 9.73 -21.05 24.22
CA TRP A 697 8.28 -21.23 24.43
C TRP A 697 7.82 -21.11 25.90
N SER A 698 7.82 -19.90 26.44
CA SER A 698 7.11 -19.65 27.70
C SER A 698 5.58 -19.60 27.46
N ARG A 699 4.86 -20.53 28.11
CA ARG A 699 3.38 -20.63 28.07
C ARG A 699 2.77 -19.38 28.70
N ARG A 700 1.86 -18.74 27.97
CA ARG A 700 0.88 -17.80 28.54
C ARG A 700 -0.04 -18.58 29.47
N ASP A 701 0.22 -18.52 30.78
CA ASP A 701 -0.67 -19.13 31.74
C ASP A 701 -2.03 -18.42 31.67
N LYS A 702 -3.11 -19.18 31.46
CA LYS A 702 -4.46 -18.65 31.21
C LYS A 702 -5.17 -18.18 32.49
N LYS A 703 -4.41 -17.76 33.51
CA LYS A 703 -4.93 -17.21 34.76
C LYS A 703 -4.10 -16.03 35.25
N LEU A 704 -4.03 -14.96 34.46
CA LEU A 704 -3.84 -13.62 35.01
C LEU A 704 -5.14 -12.85 34.80
N LYS A 705 -5.94 -12.82 35.87
CA LYS A 705 -7.12 -11.96 35.97
C LYS A 705 -6.63 -10.52 35.95
N ALA A 706 -7.26 -9.69 35.11
CA ALA A 706 -7.05 -8.26 35.15
C ALA A 706 -7.50 -7.73 36.51
N ASN A 707 -6.55 -7.13 37.24
CA ASN A 707 -6.62 -6.33 38.46
C ASN A 707 -5.77 -6.91 39.60
N CYS A 708 -4.49 -6.49 39.64
CA CYS A 708 -3.72 -6.43 40.89
C CYS A 708 -3.03 -5.07 40.97
N LYS A 709 -3.70 -4.09 41.59
CA LYS A 709 -2.98 -3.26 42.57
C LYS A 709 -2.68 -4.25 43.69
N ILE A 710 -1.42 -4.68 43.86
CA ILE A 710 -1.02 -5.37 45.09
C ILE A 710 -0.90 -4.26 46.14
N PRO A 711 -1.82 -4.14 47.11
CA PRO A 711 -1.73 -3.09 48.11
C PRO A 711 -0.46 -3.30 48.93
N GLY A 712 0.36 -2.25 49.09
CA GLY A 712 1.57 -2.29 49.91
C GLY A 712 2.89 -2.64 49.20
N ARG A 713 2.95 -2.67 47.86
CA ARG A 713 4.22 -2.75 47.11
C ARG A 713 4.35 -1.57 46.15
N HIS A 714 5.41 -0.79 46.30
CA HIS A 714 5.68 0.37 45.46
C HIS A 714 6.76 0.04 44.41
N ILE A 715 6.60 0.53 43.18
CA ILE A 715 7.67 0.53 42.17
C ILE A 715 8.35 1.89 42.30
N LEU A 716 9.62 1.90 42.67
CA LEU A 716 10.44 3.11 42.81
C LEU A 716 11.33 3.25 41.57
N LEU A 717 11.41 4.47 41.04
CA LEU A 717 12.33 4.80 39.95
C LEU A 717 13.67 5.26 40.54
N VAL A 718 14.77 4.70 40.03
CA VAL A 718 16.13 5.12 40.42
C VAL A 718 16.37 6.54 39.89
N SER A 719 16.93 7.42 40.72
CA SER A 719 17.22 8.79 40.31
C SER A 719 18.45 8.85 39.38
N SER A 720 18.35 9.65 38.32
CA SER A 720 19.44 9.93 37.38
C SER A 720 20.18 11.21 37.81
N PRO A 721 21.51 11.29 37.69
CA PRO A 721 22.41 10.29 37.11
C PRO A 721 22.75 9.14 38.09
N ILE A 722 22.87 7.93 37.54
CA ILE A 722 23.42 6.77 38.25
C ILE A 722 24.95 6.77 38.14
N SER A 723 25.63 6.07 39.04
CA SER A 723 27.08 5.85 38.96
C SER A 723 27.36 4.35 39.05
N VAL A 724 28.03 3.81 38.03
CA VAL A 724 28.53 2.44 38.02
C VAL A 724 30.04 2.51 38.19
N ASP A 725 30.54 2.13 39.37
CA ASP A 725 31.98 2.17 39.71
C ASP A 725 32.64 3.54 39.40
N ASN A 726 32.04 4.62 39.93
CA ASN A 726 32.45 6.02 39.75
C ASN A 726 32.31 6.59 38.32
N GLN A 727 31.73 5.84 37.37
CA GLN A 727 31.37 6.37 36.05
C GLN A 727 29.91 6.80 36.02
N ALA A 728 29.69 8.10 35.81
CA ALA A 728 28.36 8.69 35.76
C ALA A 728 27.63 8.30 34.46
N SER A 729 26.38 7.88 34.60
CA SER A 729 25.48 7.59 33.49
C SER A 729 24.14 8.27 33.73
N SER A 730 23.53 8.82 32.69
CA SER A 730 22.25 9.55 32.75
C SER A 730 21.16 8.79 32.02
N LEU A 731 19.90 8.93 32.45
CA LEU A 731 18.75 8.28 31.82
C LEU A 731 18.66 8.53 30.30
N GLU A 732 19.09 9.71 29.82
CA GLU A 732 19.06 10.10 28.41
C GLU A 732 20.13 9.41 27.55
N LYS A 733 21.20 8.91 28.18
CA LYS A 733 22.37 8.32 27.50
C LYS A 733 22.54 6.83 27.79
N ASP A 734 21.78 6.29 28.75
CA ASP A 734 21.78 4.88 29.13
C ASP A 734 20.53 4.18 28.59
N VAL A 735 20.70 3.25 27.66
CA VAL A 735 19.59 2.50 27.05
C VAL A 735 19.34 1.16 27.74
N THR A 736 19.95 0.91 28.90
CA THR A 736 19.81 -0.34 29.66
C THR A 736 18.55 -0.33 30.52
N ASN A 737 17.86 -1.47 30.59
CA ASN A 737 16.70 -1.62 31.48
C ASN A 737 16.92 -2.80 32.42
N TRP A 738 16.78 -2.56 33.71
CA TRP A 738 16.93 -3.57 34.75
C TRP A 738 16.06 -3.21 35.96
N LEU A 739 15.76 -4.20 36.80
CA LEU A 739 15.02 -4.03 38.04
C LEU A 739 15.55 -4.97 39.12
N ILE A 740 15.40 -4.55 40.37
CA ILE A 740 15.69 -5.30 41.58
C ILE A 740 14.51 -5.14 42.55
N PRO A 741 14.17 -6.14 43.37
CA PRO A 741 13.17 -6.01 44.42
C PRO A 741 13.71 -5.18 45.60
N GLU A 742 12.83 -4.48 46.33
CA GLU A 742 13.19 -3.72 47.54
C GLU A 742 13.78 -4.63 48.64
N ASN A 743 13.27 -5.87 48.74
CA ASN A 743 13.80 -6.93 49.59
C ASN A 743 13.95 -8.20 48.74
N GLY A 744 15.15 -8.75 48.63
CA GLY A 744 15.40 -10.01 47.91
C GLY A 744 16.84 -10.19 47.47
N ASP A 745 17.06 -11.18 46.61
CA ASP A 745 18.35 -11.59 46.06
C ASP A 745 18.30 -11.71 44.52
N ILE A 746 17.29 -11.11 43.88
CA ILE A 746 17.02 -11.24 42.45
C ILE A 746 17.40 -9.97 41.69
N PHE A 747 18.17 -10.11 40.62
CA PHE A 747 18.42 -9.07 39.63
C PHE A 747 17.74 -9.45 38.31
N CYS A 748 16.99 -8.55 37.69
CA CYS A 748 16.37 -8.80 36.38
C CYS A 748 16.83 -7.79 35.35
N ALA A 749 17.39 -8.26 34.22
CA ALA A 749 17.55 -7.45 33.02
C ALA A 749 16.30 -7.53 32.16
N VAL A 750 15.81 -6.40 31.66
CA VAL A 750 14.56 -6.31 30.91
C VAL A 750 14.84 -5.73 29.53
N ASP A 751 14.14 -6.21 28.51
CA ASP A 751 14.32 -5.74 27.14
C ASP A 751 13.55 -4.44 26.82
N LYS A 752 12.65 -4.02 27.71
CA LYS A 752 11.86 -2.79 27.59
C LYS A 752 11.92 -1.94 28.87
N PRO A 753 11.94 -0.61 28.74
CA PRO A 753 11.78 0.29 29.89
C PRO A 753 10.40 0.11 30.52
N TYR A 754 10.30 0.46 31.80
CA TYR A 754 9.01 0.52 32.50
C TYR A 754 8.17 1.68 31.94
N ALA A 755 7.28 1.35 31.00
CA ALA A 755 6.41 2.29 30.29
C ALA A 755 5.00 1.70 30.09
N ILE A 756 3.98 2.56 29.97
CA ILE A 756 2.56 2.15 29.85
C ILE A 756 2.33 1.20 28.66
N SER A 757 3.15 1.31 27.61
CA SER A 757 3.16 0.43 26.43
C SER A 757 3.38 -1.06 26.75
N GLN A 758 4.02 -1.41 27.87
CA GLN A 758 4.22 -2.82 28.29
C GLN A 758 2.91 -3.59 28.51
N LYS A 759 1.78 -2.91 28.71
CA LYS A 759 0.48 -3.56 28.96
C LYS A 759 -0.02 -4.43 27.81
N TYR A 760 0.47 -4.18 26.59
CA TYR A 760 -0.02 -4.83 25.37
C TYR A 760 1.08 -5.37 24.46
N GLU A 761 2.34 -5.23 24.86
CA GLU A 761 3.51 -5.62 24.09
C GLU A 761 4.27 -6.78 24.76
N PRO A 762 4.73 -7.78 24.00
CA PRO A 762 5.60 -8.83 24.55
C PRO A 762 6.94 -8.23 24.98
N ALA A 763 7.39 -8.60 26.18
CA ALA A 763 8.66 -8.23 26.79
C ALA A 763 9.36 -9.49 27.32
N VAL A 764 10.69 -9.43 27.45
CA VAL A 764 11.55 -10.47 28.01
C VAL A 764 12.27 -9.89 29.21
N ALA A 765 12.22 -10.61 30.33
CA ALA A 765 13.06 -10.36 31.49
C ALA A 765 13.91 -11.61 31.75
N VAL A 766 15.20 -11.41 31.97
CA VAL A 766 16.12 -12.44 32.45
C VAL A 766 16.43 -12.11 33.89
N CYS A 767 15.93 -12.94 34.80
CA CYS A 767 16.11 -12.77 36.24
C CYS A 767 17.13 -13.79 36.78
N ILE A 768 18.13 -13.29 37.49
CA ILE A 768 19.20 -14.05 38.14
C ILE A 768 19.01 -13.88 39.65
N GLN A 769 18.81 -15.00 40.35
CA GLN A 769 18.76 -15.01 41.81
C GLN A 769 20.16 -15.22 42.37
N LEU A 770 20.87 -14.12 42.66
CA LEU A 770 22.20 -14.15 43.25
C LEU A 770 22.44 -12.91 44.11
N ALA A 771 22.58 -13.13 45.42
CA ALA A 771 22.71 -12.07 46.43
C ALA A 771 23.87 -11.09 46.15
N SER A 772 24.97 -11.58 45.58
CA SER A 772 26.13 -10.75 45.22
C SER A 772 25.83 -9.77 44.08
N ILE A 773 25.11 -10.20 43.03
CA ILE A 773 24.67 -9.31 41.94
C ILE A 773 23.62 -8.32 42.45
N PHE A 774 22.66 -8.82 43.23
CA PHE A 774 21.65 -7.97 43.86
C PHE A 774 22.27 -6.85 44.68
N ALA A 775 23.23 -7.14 45.58
CA ALA A 775 23.87 -6.14 46.42
C ALA A 775 24.57 -5.02 45.60
N ARG A 776 25.15 -5.37 44.44
CA ARG A 776 25.84 -4.41 43.55
C ARG A 776 24.86 -3.46 42.88
N PHE A 777 23.78 -3.99 42.30
CA PHE A 777 22.74 -3.16 41.68
C PHE A 777 21.91 -2.40 42.71
N ASN A 778 21.75 -2.93 43.92
CA ASN A 778 21.13 -2.23 45.04
C ASN A 778 21.96 -1.01 45.49
N THR A 779 23.29 -1.12 45.45
CA THR A 779 24.19 0.03 45.70
C THR A 779 24.02 1.12 44.64
N ILE A 780 23.85 0.75 43.36
CA ILE A 780 23.56 1.69 42.25
C ILE A 780 22.19 2.37 42.46
N ALA A 781 21.21 1.64 42.98
CA ALA A 781 19.84 2.13 43.20
C ALA A 781 19.65 3.00 44.46
N ALA A 782 20.68 3.16 45.31
CA ALA A 782 20.58 3.80 46.63
C ALA A 782 20.24 5.31 46.62
N LYS A 783 20.17 5.97 45.46
CA LYS A 783 19.64 7.34 45.32
C LYS A 783 18.21 7.27 44.75
N VAL A 784 17.20 7.44 45.61
CA VAL A 784 15.77 7.50 45.21
C VAL A 784 15.22 8.87 45.61
N ASP A 785 14.68 9.64 44.65
CA ASP A 785 14.19 11.01 44.89
C ASP A 785 12.86 11.00 45.66
N SER A 786 12.82 11.80 46.72
CA SER A 786 11.70 11.98 47.64
C SER A 786 11.26 13.44 47.65
N SER A 787 10.81 14.04 46.54
CA SER A 787 10.15 15.35 46.63
C SER A 787 9.28 15.75 45.44
N MET A 788 7.98 15.90 45.71
CA MET A 788 7.08 16.74 44.93
C MET A 788 6.41 17.71 45.92
N ARG A 789 6.94 18.94 46.09
CA ARG A 789 6.19 20.14 46.58
C ARG A 789 7.06 21.42 46.66
N LEU A 790 6.57 22.47 45.97
CA LEU A 790 6.61 23.91 46.28
C LEU A 790 7.94 24.69 46.20
N ILE A 791 8.01 25.73 45.34
CA ILE A 791 8.12 27.18 45.69
C ILE A 791 8.30 28.07 44.43
N LYS A 792 7.62 29.22 44.45
CA LYS A 792 7.61 30.34 43.46
C LYS A 792 8.80 31.31 43.68
N LYS A 793 9.09 32.14 42.65
CA LYS A 793 9.89 33.42 42.58
C LYS A 793 11.41 33.20 42.42
N LEU A 794 12.23 33.93 41.62
CA LEU A 794 12.21 35.21 40.89
C LEU A 794 13.37 35.18 39.81
N PRO A 795 13.77 36.24 39.04
CA PRO A 795 13.80 36.21 37.57
C PRO A 795 15.14 36.63 36.88
N LEU A 796 15.10 36.67 35.53
CA LEU A 796 15.82 37.56 34.59
C LEU A 796 17.37 37.59 34.59
N LEU A 797 17.97 37.13 33.49
CA LEU A 797 18.78 37.91 32.51
C LEU A 797 19.81 37.03 31.78
N ALA A 798 20.06 37.41 30.53
CA ALA A 798 21.09 36.92 29.61
C ALA A 798 20.80 35.60 28.87
N SER A 799 19.96 35.67 27.84
CA SER A 799 20.42 35.39 26.46
C SER A 799 19.29 35.69 25.47
N LEU A 800 19.15 36.99 25.16
CA LEU A 800 18.35 37.47 24.04
C LEU A 800 19.30 38.32 23.17
N MET A 801 19.96 37.71 22.20
CA MET A 801 20.35 38.33 20.91
C MET A 801 21.24 37.36 20.11
N LEU A 802 20.62 36.45 19.37
CA LEU A 802 21.00 36.08 17.99
C LEU A 802 20.06 34.96 17.53
N CYS A 803 18.89 35.31 17.02
CA CYS A 803 18.11 34.53 16.04
C CYS A 803 16.77 35.25 15.81
N ILE A 804 16.83 36.37 15.07
CA ILE A 804 15.67 36.89 14.34
C ILE A 804 15.96 36.60 12.87
N PHE A 805 14.96 36.03 12.18
CA PHE A 805 14.88 35.63 10.77
C PHE A 805 15.29 34.20 10.39
N GLN A 806 14.51 33.23 10.88
CA GLN A 806 13.96 32.15 10.03
C GLN A 806 12.73 31.53 10.73
N PHE A 807 11.61 31.47 10.02
CA PHE A 807 10.32 30.94 10.50
C PHE A 807 10.46 29.47 10.94
N CYS A 808 10.66 29.22 12.24
CA CYS A 808 10.49 27.89 12.79
C CYS A 808 9.01 27.71 13.15
N SER A 809 8.22 27.22 12.19
CA SER A 809 6.85 26.79 12.43
C SER A 809 6.86 25.66 13.47
N ALA A 810 6.37 25.91 14.69
CA ALA A 810 6.29 24.88 15.73
C ALA A 810 5.48 23.67 15.21
N GLN A 811 6.08 22.46 15.22
CA GLN A 811 5.45 21.24 14.74
C GLN A 811 4.30 20.82 15.68
N THR A 812 3.16 20.40 15.14
CA THR A 812 1.97 20.05 15.95
C THR A 812 1.45 18.64 15.71
N SER A 813 0.91 18.06 16.79
CA SER A 813 0.10 16.83 16.87
C SER A 813 -1.29 17.12 17.44
N LYS A 814 -1.67 18.40 17.57
CA LYS A 814 -2.92 18.85 18.19
C LYS A 814 -3.76 19.64 17.20
N CYS A 815 -5.07 19.67 17.43
CA CYS A 815 -5.95 20.60 16.73
C CYS A 815 -5.53 22.04 16.99
N GLN A 816 -5.89 22.92 16.08
CA GLN A 816 -5.43 24.30 16.10
C GLN A 816 -6.61 25.28 16.18
N VAL A 817 -6.39 26.44 16.78
CA VAL A 817 -7.32 27.56 16.70
C VAL A 817 -7.45 28.06 15.25
N ALA A 818 -8.43 28.92 14.98
CA ALA A 818 -8.82 29.30 13.62
C ALA A 818 -7.64 29.71 12.72
N ALA A 819 -6.72 30.54 13.24
CA ALA A 819 -5.55 31.04 12.52
C ALA A 819 -4.35 30.07 12.44
N GLY A 820 -4.46 28.85 12.99
CA GLY A 820 -3.37 27.88 12.95
C GLY A 820 -2.14 28.25 13.80
N ASN A 821 -2.26 29.23 14.71
CA ASN A 821 -1.16 29.79 15.49
C ASN A 821 -1.19 29.38 16.98
N GLY A 822 -2.01 28.39 17.34
CA GLY A 822 -2.18 27.95 18.72
C GLY A 822 -2.97 26.66 18.84
N ASN A 823 -2.70 25.89 19.88
CA ASN A 823 -3.37 24.61 20.12
C ASN A 823 -4.83 24.81 20.55
N ALA A 824 -5.70 23.91 20.12
CA ALA A 824 -7.10 23.82 20.51
C ALA A 824 -7.44 22.37 20.90
N ASP A 825 -8.38 22.19 21.83
CA ASP A 825 -8.84 20.86 22.24
C ASP A 825 -9.72 20.21 21.15
N TRP A 826 -10.47 21.02 20.41
CA TRP A 826 -11.26 20.61 19.27
C TRP A 826 -11.39 21.76 18.26
N ALA A 827 -11.68 21.42 17.01
CA ALA A 827 -12.06 22.40 15.98
C ALA A 827 -13.08 21.76 15.03
N ILE A 828 -14.11 22.50 14.66
CA ILE A 828 -15.10 22.09 13.67
C ILE A 828 -15.06 23.08 12.51
N LEU A 829 -14.84 22.60 11.30
CA LEU A 829 -14.92 23.41 10.09
C LEU A 829 -16.03 22.90 9.20
N TYR A 830 -16.93 23.79 8.85
CA TYR A 830 -17.95 23.57 7.84
C TYR A 830 -17.60 24.39 6.61
N LYS A 831 -17.43 23.72 5.48
CA LYS A 831 -17.21 24.34 4.18
C LYS A 831 -18.53 24.27 3.41
N PRO A 832 -19.15 25.41 3.06
CA PRO A 832 -20.38 25.41 2.27
C PRO A 832 -20.15 25.00 0.80
N PRO A 833 -21.19 24.53 0.10
CA PRO A 833 -21.12 24.26 -1.33
C PRO A 833 -20.87 25.56 -2.14
N GLY A 834 -19.90 25.54 -3.04
CA GLY A 834 -19.55 26.68 -3.91
C GLY A 834 -18.57 27.69 -3.29
N GLU A 835 -18.29 27.57 -1.99
CA GLU A 835 -17.40 28.48 -1.26
C GLU A 835 -15.98 27.88 -1.10
N LYS A 836 -14.96 28.72 -1.24
CA LYS A 836 -13.56 28.34 -0.98
C LYS A 836 -13.15 28.54 0.48
N ALA A 837 -13.73 29.55 1.12
CA ALA A 837 -13.63 29.79 2.55
C ALA A 837 -14.63 28.90 3.31
N GLY A 838 -14.20 28.36 4.45
CA GLY A 838 -15.11 27.67 5.39
C GLY A 838 -15.58 28.61 6.50
N LYS A 839 -16.53 28.12 7.30
CA LYS A 839 -16.83 28.61 8.65
C LYS A 839 -16.16 27.68 9.65
N ILE A 840 -15.57 28.24 10.70
CA ILE A 840 -14.87 27.49 11.73
C ILE A 840 -15.40 27.82 13.12
N LEU A 841 -15.49 26.78 13.95
CA LEU A 841 -15.87 26.85 15.36
C LEU A 841 -14.72 26.27 16.19
N VAL A 842 -14.25 27.05 17.17
CA VAL A 842 -13.16 26.70 18.08
C VAL A 842 -13.53 27.04 19.54
N PRO A 843 -12.91 26.40 20.55
CA PRO A 843 -13.26 26.57 21.97
C PRO A 843 -13.35 28.03 22.43
N ALA A 844 -12.40 28.87 22.02
CA ALA A 844 -12.29 30.26 22.46
C ALA A 844 -13.33 31.22 21.83
N GLY A 845 -14.01 30.82 20.75
CA GLY A 845 -14.88 31.71 19.98
C GLY A 845 -16.38 31.56 20.27
N GLY A 846 -16.85 30.39 20.69
CA GLY A 846 -18.26 30.13 21.05
C GLY A 846 -19.32 30.34 19.94
N ALA A 847 -18.93 30.83 18.76
CA ALA A 847 -19.75 31.12 17.60
C ALA A 847 -19.02 30.76 16.31
N TRP A 848 -19.78 30.52 15.23
CA TRP A 848 -19.21 30.35 13.90
C TRP A 848 -18.49 31.64 13.49
N ALA A 849 -17.24 31.49 13.05
CA ALA A 849 -16.45 32.58 12.50
C ALA A 849 -16.01 32.23 11.08
N PRO A 850 -15.76 33.22 10.20
CA PRO A 850 -15.08 32.97 8.94
C PRO A 850 -13.75 32.27 9.17
N ASN A 851 -13.45 31.22 8.40
CA ASN A 851 -12.12 30.64 8.37
C ASN A 851 -11.14 31.71 7.83
N PRO A 852 -9.98 31.95 8.47
CA PRO A 852 -9.14 33.10 8.13
C PRO A 852 -8.59 33.12 6.71
N ARG A 853 -8.55 31.96 6.03
CA ARG A 853 -8.11 31.79 4.65
C ARG A 853 -8.99 30.78 3.92
N ASP A 854 -8.93 30.77 2.60
CA ASP A 854 -9.48 29.70 1.79
C ASP A 854 -8.74 28.39 2.05
N LEU A 855 -9.46 27.26 1.96
CA LEU A 855 -8.92 25.92 2.24
C LEU A 855 -7.81 25.46 1.26
N GLU A 856 -7.55 26.19 0.19
CA GLU A 856 -6.40 25.94 -0.71
C GLU A 856 -5.07 26.44 -0.15
N ASN A 857 -5.09 27.37 0.81
CA ASN A 857 -3.88 27.98 1.33
C ASN A 857 -3.29 27.14 2.46
N ALA A 858 -2.05 26.69 2.35
CA ALA A 858 -1.40 25.93 3.43
C ALA A 858 -1.08 26.76 4.70
N ALA A 859 -1.15 28.10 4.61
CA ALA A 859 -0.81 29.02 5.68
C ALA A 859 -2.05 29.57 6.40
N ASP A 860 -1.85 30.01 7.64
CA ASP A 860 -2.79 30.81 8.43
C ASP A 860 -4.19 30.19 8.66
N HIS A 861 -4.36 28.87 8.59
CA HIS A 861 -5.62 28.23 9.00
C HIS A 861 -5.47 26.87 9.71
N SER A 862 -6.46 26.57 10.58
CA SER A 862 -6.45 25.47 11.55
C SER A 862 -6.13 24.08 10.96
N PHE A 863 -6.89 23.65 9.95
CA PHE A 863 -6.81 22.28 9.42
C PHE A 863 -5.56 22.02 8.56
N ALA A 864 -5.02 23.02 7.86
CA ALA A 864 -3.73 22.88 7.16
C ALA A 864 -2.59 22.69 8.15
N LYS A 865 -2.56 23.51 9.20
CA LYS A 865 -1.59 23.40 10.27
C LYS A 865 -1.70 22.05 11.00
N ALA A 866 -2.91 21.60 11.33
CA ALA A 866 -3.10 20.30 11.97
C ALA A 866 -2.64 19.11 11.10
N LEU A 867 -2.72 19.23 9.77
CA LEU A 867 -2.29 18.20 8.81
C LEU A 867 -0.84 18.34 8.34
N GLU A 868 -0.06 19.27 8.88
CA GLU A 868 1.30 19.53 8.40
C GLU A 868 2.21 18.29 8.46
N SER A 869 2.07 17.47 9.50
CA SER A 869 2.82 16.22 9.69
C SER A 869 2.37 15.10 8.73
N VAL A 870 1.21 15.26 8.10
CA VAL A 870 0.70 14.38 7.04
C VAL A 870 1.28 14.80 5.68
N ALA A 871 1.38 16.11 5.45
CA ALA A 871 1.93 16.70 4.22
C ALA A 871 3.46 16.63 4.16
N GLN A 872 4.15 16.71 5.30
CA GLN A 872 5.60 16.79 5.41
C GLN A 872 6.20 15.64 6.23
N ASN A 873 7.53 15.52 6.25
CA ASN A 873 8.26 14.52 7.04
C ASN A 873 8.73 15.11 8.35
N HIS A 874 8.03 14.79 9.43
CA HIS A 874 8.47 15.08 10.80
C HIS A 874 8.91 13.77 11.47
N ARG A 875 10.12 13.76 12.02
CA ARG A 875 10.75 12.53 12.58
C ARG A 875 9.94 11.96 13.74
N ASP A 876 9.35 12.83 14.55
CA ASP A 876 8.65 12.46 15.79
C ASP A 876 7.13 12.50 15.65
N LYS A 877 6.62 12.49 14.41
CA LYS A 877 5.18 12.47 14.14
C LYS A 877 4.86 11.33 13.19
N SER A 878 3.93 10.48 13.61
CA SER A 878 3.41 9.39 12.79
C SER A 878 1.95 9.65 12.46
N PHE A 879 1.43 9.09 11.37
CA PHE A 879 -0.01 9.17 11.11
C PHE A 879 -0.53 7.92 10.42
N PHE A 880 -1.83 7.69 10.54
CA PHE A 880 -2.56 6.78 9.66
C PHE A 880 -3.79 7.48 9.10
N ALA A 881 -4.06 7.26 7.81
CA ALA A 881 -5.23 7.79 7.12
C ALA A 881 -6.12 6.64 6.67
N TYR A 882 -7.43 6.89 6.65
CA TYR A 882 -8.44 5.98 6.10
C TYR A 882 -9.37 6.80 5.21
N ASN A 883 -9.67 6.31 4.01
CA ASN A 883 -10.59 6.96 3.07
C ASN A 883 -11.13 5.90 2.10
N ASN A 884 -12.45 5.84 1.91
CA ASN A 884 -13.08 4.92 0.95
C ASN A 884 -12.89 5.37 -0.52
N ALA A 885 -12.43 6.60 -0.74
CA ALA A 885 -12.04 7.17 -2.02
C ALA A 885 -10.62 7.76 -1.91
N ALA A 886 -9.63 6.90 -1.63
CA ALA A 886 -8.26 7.32 -1.39
C ALA A 886 -7.59 7.90 -2.67
N PRO A 887 -6.76 8.95 -2.54
CA PRO A 887 -6.08 9.55 -3.68
C PRO A 887 -5.12 8.55 -4.36
N GLY A 888 -5.15 8.51 -5.70
CA GLY A 888 -4.28 7.66 -6.52
C GLY A 888 -4.75 6.21 -6.74
N VAL A 889 -5.91 5.81 -6.22
CA VAL A 889 -6.46 4.46 -6.45
C VAL A 889 -7.84 4.52 -7.11
N ILE A 890 -7.97 3.89 -8.27
CA ILE A 890 -9.20 3.89 -9.07
C ILE A 890 -10.00 2.61 -8.80
N GLY A 891 -11.29 2.74 -8.50
CA GLY A 891 -12.22 1.59 -8.44
C GLY A 891 -12.25 0.80 -7.11
N ILE A 892 -11.69 1.33 -6.01
CA ILE A 892 -11.84 0.69 -4.69
C ILE A 892 -13.32 0.68 -4.27
N LYS A 893 -13.85 -0.49 -3.92
CA LYS A 893 -15.17 -0.62 -3.27
C LYS A 893 -15.02 -1.19 -1.85
N THR A 894 -15.36 -0.38 -0.83
CA THR A 894 -15.33 -0.76 0.60
C THR A 894 -16.72 -0.68 1.24
N LYS A 895 -16.96 -1.46 2.30
CA LYS A 895 -18.23 -1.40 3.08
C LYS A 895 -18.36 -0.17 3.99
N SER A 896 -17.27 0.53 4.25
CA SER A 896 -17.23 1.76 5.06
C SER A 896 -17.10 2.97 4.14
N ASN A 897 -17.76 4.08 4.51
CA ASN A 897 -17.62 5.39 3.87
C ASN A 897 -16.75 6.35 4.71
N SER A 898 -16.20 5.85 5.83
CA SER A 898 -15.47 6.64 6.81
C SER A 898 -14.20 7.21 6.19
N LYS A 899 -13.92 8.47 6.51
CA LYS A 899 -12.68 9.15 6.09
C LYS A 899 -12.09 9.92 7.27
N GLY A 900 -10.77 9.92 7.37
CA GLY A 900 -10.09 10.61 8.45
C GLY A 900 -8.62 10.28 8.56
N VAL A 901 -7.96 11.00 9.45
CA VAL A 901 -6.54 10.85 9.77
C VAL A 901 -6.34 10.92 11.27
N VAL A 902 -5.48 10.06 11.80
CA VAL A 902 -4.96 10.17 13.16
C VAL A 902 -3.48 10.46 13.07
N ILE A 903 -3.05 11.51 13.77
CA ILE A 903 -1.68 11.98 13.83
C ILE A 903 -1.20 11.81 15.27
N LEU A 904 -0.08 11.13 15.44
CA LEU A 904 0.51 10.72 16.70
C LEU A 904 1.78 11.54 16.93
N ASP A 905 1.95 12.02 18.16
CA ASP A 905 3.26 12.42 18.66
C ASP A 905 3.99 11.21 19.21
N SER A 906 5.15 10.87 18.65
CA SER A 906 5.96 9.74 19.14
C SER A 906 7.09 10.19 20.07
N THR A 907 7.09 11.45 20.51
CA THR A 907 8.07 11.91 21.51
C THR A 907 7.76 11.29 22.89
N PRO A 908 8.76 10.75 23.62
CA PRO A 908 8.54 9.99 24.86
C PRO A 908 7.81 10.71 26.01
N GLN A 909 7.63 12.04 25.93
CA GLN A 909 6.90 12.83 26.92
C GLN A 909 5.58 13.46 26.41
N ALA A 910 5.24 13.32 25.12
CA ALA A 910 4.03 13.93 24.57
C ALA A 910 2.89 12.91 24.46
N ASP A 911 2.01 12.85 25.47
CA ASP A 911 0.74 12.11 25.38
C ASP A 911 -0.29 12.92 24.57
N SER A 912 -0.05 13.10 23.26
CA SER A 912 -0.90 13.90 22.39
C SER A 912 -1.03 13.36 20.97
N ALA A 913 -2.25 13.40 20.47
CA ALA A 913 -2.60 13.04 19.10
C ALA A 913 -3.76 13.89 18.61
N ALA A 914 -3.87 14.03 17.29
CA ALA A 914 -4.99 14.68 16.63
C ALA A 914 -5.76 13.65 15.83
N TRP A 915 -7.07 13.56 16.06
CA TRP A 915 -7.98 12.76 15.24
C TRP A 915 -8.85 13.69 14.41
N ILE A 916 -8.64 13.64 13.09
CA ILE A 916 -9.40 14.41 12.11
C ILE A 916 -10.37 13.47 11.40
N VAL A 917 -11.67 13.74 11.49
CA VAL A 917 -12.73 13.06 10.74
C VAL A 917 -13.27 14.03 9.70
N HIS A 918 -13.46 13.58 8.47
CA HIS A 918 -13.94 14.44 7.39
C HIS A 918 -14.81 13.70 6.39
N THR A 919 -15.52 14.46 5.54
CA THR A 919 -16.34 13.91 4.45
C THR A 919 -15.67 13.97 3.07
N VAL A 920 -14.52 14.66 2.96
CA VAL A 920 -13.82 14.98 1.70
C VAL A 920 -13.20 13.74 1.02
N PRO A 921 -13.64 13.33 -0.19
CA PRO A 921 -12.99 12.31 -1.02
C PRO A 921 -11.58 12.73 -1.46
N GLY A 922 -10.66 11.77 -1.65
CA GLY A 922 -9.31 12.07 -2.15
C GLY A 922 -8.40 12.88 -1.20
N TYR A 923 -8.82 13.05 0.06
CA TYR A 923 -8.16 13.91 1.05
C TYR A 923 -7.84 13.17 2.36
N PRO A 924 -6.81 13.59 3.11
CA PRO A 924 -5.66 14.35 2.62
C PRO A 924 -4.76 13.47 1.75
N ILE A 925 -3.92 14.08 0.93
CA ILE A 925 -2.91 13.36 0.14
C ILE A 925 -1.65 13.23 1.02
N PRO A 926 -1.26 12.02 1.45
CA PRO A 926 -0.08 11.85 2.30
C PRO A 926 1.20 12.23 1.56
N LYS A 927 2.11 12.94 2.25
CA LYS A 927 3.46 13.28 1.74
C LYS A 927 3.48 14.11 0.46
N VAL A 928 2.39 14.83 0.21
CA VAL A 928 2.29 15.88 -0.80
C VAL A 928 2.00 17.18 -0.07
N ALA A 929 2.42 18.32 -0.65
CA ALA A 929 2.08 19.63 -0.13
C ALA A 929 0.57 19.74 0.12
N TYR A 930 0.18 20.44 1.18
CA TYR A 930 -1.22 20.56 1.57
C TYR A 930 -2.06 21.09 0.41
N THR A 931 -3.08 20.34 0.02
CA THR A 931 -4.03 20.73 -1.03
C THR A 931 -5.42 20.22 -0.69
N PHE A 932 -6.42 21.10 -0.77
CA PHE A 932 -7.82 20.72 -0.74
C PHE A 932 -8.29 20.31 -2.17
N PRO A 933 -9.03 19.20 -2.35
CA PRO A 933 -9.41 18.73 -3.68
C PRO A 933 -10.34 19.72 -4.41
N ALA A 934 -9.95 20.16 -5.61
CA ALA A 934 -10.70 21.17 -6.36
C ALA A 934 -12.10 20.71 -6.82
N SER A 935 -12.30 19.40 -7.03
CA SER A 935 -13.62 18.83 -7.33
C SER A 935 -14.62 19.02 -6.20
N GLU A 936 -14.13 19.17 -4.97
CA GLU A 936 -14.91 19.26 -3.74
C GLU A 936 -15.23 20.71 -3.35
N TYR A 937 -15.02 21.69 -4.25
CA TYR A 937 -15.55 23.05 -4.08
C TYR A 937 -17.04 23.15 -4.30
N ALA A 938 -17.60 22.34 -5.19
CA ALA A 938 -19.02 22.36 -5.49
C ALA A 938 -19.89 21.76 -4.36
N ASN A 939 -19.28 21.04 -3.41
CA ASN A 939 -19.96 20.29 -2.35
C ASN A 939 -19.68 20.88 -0.97
N GLY A 940 -20.64 20.74 -0.06
CA GLY A 940 -20.50 21.09 1.35
C GLY A 940 -19.79 19.99 2.13
N HIS A 941 -18.82 20.35 2.99
CA HIS A 941 -18.03 19.39 3.77
C HIS A 941 -17.91 19.78 5.24
N LEU A 942 -17.85 18.75 6.10
CA LEU A 942 -17.64 18.89 7.54
C LEU A 942 -16.33 18.21 7.90
N LEU A 943 -15.50 18.92 8.65
CA LEU A 943 -14.25 18.44 9.19
C LEU A 943 -14.26 18.67 10.71
N ILE A 944 -13.92 17.64 11.47
CA ILE A 944 -13.83 17.69 12.92
C ILE A 944 -12.43 17.26 13.31
N CYS A 945 -11.76 18.06 14.12
CA CYS A 945 -10.49 17.72 14.74
C CYS A 945 -10.70 17.58 16.24
N LEU A 946 -10.21 16.49 16.83
CA LEU A 946 -10.14 16.26 18.27
C LEU A 946 -8.69 16.09 18.71
N THR A 947 -8.24 16.89 19.68
CA THR A 947 -6.99 16.65 20.39
C THR A 947 -7.27 15.60 21.46
N ILE A 948 -6.64 14.45 21.33
CA ILE A 948 -6.80 13.29 22.22
C ILE A 948 -5.45 12.89 22.80
N ALA A 949 -5.46 12.21 23.94
CA ALA A 949 -4.27 11.55 24.44
C ALA A 949 -3.94 10.34 23.54
N GLU A 950 -2.65 10.04 23.31
CA GLU A 950 -2.22 8.84 22.58
C GLU A 950 -2.79 7.58 23.25
N SER A 951 -2.85 7.60 24.60
CA SER A 951 -3.45 6.54 25.42
C SER A 951 -4.93 6.25 25.13
N GLN A 952 -5.66 7.18 24.48
CA GLN A 952 -7.09 7.03 24.15
C GLN A 952 -7.35 6.45 22.75
N ILE A 953 -6.30 6.14 21.98
CA ILE A 953 -6.41 5.71 20.57
C ILE A 953 -6.82 4.25 20.41
N GLU A 954 -6.32 3.34 21.26
CA GLU A 954 -6.73 1.92 21.20
C GLU A 954 -8.25 1.71 21.34
N PRO A 955 -8.97 2.38 22.26
CA PRO A 955 -10.44 2.37 22.31
C PRO A 955 -11.12 2.81 21.01
N ILE A 956 -10.53 3.76 20.27
CA ILE A 956 -11.07 4.29 19.00
C ILE A 956 -10.83 3.30 17.85
N VAL A 957 -9.64 2.69 17.81
CA VAL A 957 -9.25 1.67 16.80
C VAL A 957 -9.99 0.35 17.03
N TRP A 958 -10.44 0.09 18.26
CA TRP A 958 -11.23 -1.08 18.64
C TRP A 958 -12.50 -0.71 19.43
N SER A 959 -13.50 -0.14 18.77
CA SER A 959 -14.84 -0.12 19.35
C SER A 959 -15.40 -1.54 19.36
N ARG A 960 -15.27 -2.22 20.51
CA ARG A 960 -15.79 -3.56 20.77
C ARG A 960 -17.30 -3.57 20.46
N ARG A 961 -17.73 -4.50 19.59
CA ARG A 961 -19.15 -4.82 19.42
C ARG A 961 -19.68 -5.24 20.80
N ASP A 962 -20.45 -4.37 21.44
CA ASP A 962 -21.08 -4.69 22.70
C ASP A 962 -22.05 -5.86 22.46
N LYS A 963 -21.88 -6.96 23.20
CA LYS A 963 -22.64 -8.20 23.00
C LYS A 963 -24.09 -8.09 23.51
N LYS A 964 -24.63 -6.87 23.67
CA LYS A 964 -25.97 -6.60 24.18
C LYS A 964 -26.91 -5.85 23.22
N LEU A 965 -26.51 -5.55 21.99
CA LEU A 965 -27.47 -5.04 21.00
C LEU A 965 -28.22 -6.21 20.36
N LYS A 966 -29.33 -6.59 21.00
CA LYS A 966 -30.38 -7.40 20.38
C LYS A 966 -30.95 -6.63 19.20
N ALA A 967 -31.06 -7.29 18.05
CA ALA A 967 -31.82 -6.80 16.91
C ALA A 967 -33.29 -6.67 17.33
N ASN A 968 -33.70 -5.45 17.66
CA ASN A 968 -35.07 -4.90 17.58
C ASN A 968 -35.04 -3.48 18.18
N CYS A 969 -34.95 -2.46 17.34
CA CYS A 969 -35.17 -1.07 17.75
C CYS A 969 -36.46 -0.55 17.10
N LYS A 970 -37.61 -0.94 17.67
CA LYS A 970 -38.70 0.02 17.86
C LYS A 970 -38.58 0.42 19.32
N ILE A 971 -38.08 1.63 19.59
CA ILE A 971 -38.21 2.24 20.92
C ILE A 971 -39.55 2.99 20.85
N PRO A 972 -40.63 2.49 21.47
CA PRO A 972 -41.92 3.18 21.44
C PRO A 972 -41.77 4.55 22.12
N GLY A 973 -42.28 5.62 21.50
CA GLY A 973 -42.27 6.98 22.06
C GLY A 973 -41.03 7.83 21.77
N ARG A 974 -40.15 7.44 20.83
CA ARG A 974 -39.07 8.31 20.33
C ARG A 974 -39.15 8.41 18.80
N HIS A 975 -39.19 9.63 18.28
CA HIS A 975 -39.26 9.92 16.85
C HIS A 975 -37.89 10.35 16.31
N ILE A 976 -37.56 9.94 15.08
CA ILE A 976 -36.44 10.50 14.32
C ILE A 976 -37.07 11.53 13.38
N LEU A 977 -36.59 12.76 13.44
CA LEU A 977 -37.04 13.87 12.60
C LEU A 977 -35.92 14.19 11.61
N LEU A 978 -36.27 14.42 10.34
CA LEU A 978 -35.33 14.82 9.31
C LEU A 978 -35.29 16.33 9.25
N VAL A 979 -34.10 16.93 9.19
CA VAL A 979 -33.95 18.38 9.05
C VAL A 979 -34.37 18.80 7.65
N SER A 980 -35.27 19.79 7.54
CA SER A 980 -35.76 20.31 6.27
C SER A 980 -34.64 20.98 5.47
N SER A 981 -34.60 20.71 4.17
CA SER A 981 -33.70 21.39 3.24
C SER A 981 -34.40 22.58 2.56
N PRO A 982 -33.73 23.72 2.32
CA PRO A 982 -32.33 24.03 2.62
C PRO A 982 -32.10 24.44 4.09
N ILE A 983 -30.91 24.11 4.60
CA ILE A 983 -30.43 24.58 5.91
C ILE A 983 -29.66 25.90 5.75
N SER A 984 -29.52 26.67 6.82
CA SER A 984 -28.69 27.87 6.87
C SER A 984 -27.66 27.77 7.98
N VAL A 985 -26.38 27.88 7.64
CA VAL A 985 -25.26 27.92 8.59
C VAL A 985 -24.66 29.32 8.55
N ASP A 986 -24.88 30.12 9.59
CA ASP A 986 -24.38 31.51 9.67
C ASP A 986 -24.74 32.36 8.42
N ASN A 987 -26.01 32.31 8.02
CA ASN A 987 -26.58 32.97 6.83
C ASN A 987 -26.12 32.42 5.46
N GLN A 988 -25.39 31.29 5.42
CA GLN A 988 -25.07 30.58 4.19
C GLN A 988 -26.01 29.39 3.99
N ALA A 989 -26.75 29.41 2.88
CA ALA A 989 -27.70 28.35 2.53
C ALA A 989 -26.99 27.10 2.00
N SER A 990 -27.43 25.92 2.43
CA SER A 990 -26.96 24.62 1.94
C SER A 990 -28.15 23.69 1.69
N SER A 991 -28.12 22.94 0.59
CA SER A 991 -29.18 22.00 0.21
C SER A 991 -28.74 20.55 0.37
N LEU A 992 -29.69 19.64 0.54
CA LEU A 992 -29.43 18.22 0.75
C LEU A 992 -28.66 17.59 -0.42
N GLU A 993 -28.89 18.07 -1.65
CA GLU A 993 -28.22 17.57 -2.86
C GLU A 993 -26.77 18.04 -2.98
N LYS A 994 -26.43 19.15 -2.33
CA LYS A 994 -25.10 19.78 -2.42
C LYS A 994 -24.27 19.63 -1.14
N ASP A 995 -24.88 19.16 -0.05
CA ASP A 995 -24.24 18.95 1.24
C ASP A 995 -23.99 17.46 1.49
N VAL A 996 -22.73 17.04 1.56
CA VAL A 996 -22.39 15.62 1.81
C VAL A 996 -22.16 15.31 3.29
N THR A 997 -22.52 16.24 4.18
CA THR A 997 -22.32 16.10 5.63
C THR A 997 -23.44 15.30 6.28
N ASN A 998 -23.10 14.50 7.29
CA ASN A 998 -24.09 13.77 8.08
C ASN A 998 -23.85 14.00 9.56
N TRP A 999 -24.88 14.42 10.27
CA TRP A 999 -24.84 14.72 11.68
C TRP A 999 -26.22 14.52 12.31
N LEU A 1000 -26.27 14.36 13.63
CA LEU A 1000 -27.51 14.24 14.40
C LEU A 1000 -27.35 14.88 15.78
N ILE A 1001 -28.46 15.37 16.31
CA ILE A 1001 -28.60 15.90 17.66
C ILE A 1001 -29.87 15.29 18.30
N PRO A 1002 -29.91 15.09 19.61
CA PRO A 1002 -31.15 14.71 20.29
C PRO A 1002 -32.09 15.92 20.41
N GLU A 1003 -33.40 15.69 20.45
CA GLU A 1003 -34.40 16.76 20.68
C GLU A 1003 -34.21 17.44 22.04
N ASN A 1004 -33.78 16.67 23.05
CA ASN A 1004 -33.42 17.14 24.38
C ASN A 1004 -32.03 16.64 24.75
N GLY A 1005 -31.12 17.54 25.12
CA GLY A 1005 -29.77 17.18 25.58
C GLY A 1005 -28.71 18.22 25.21
N ASP A 1006 -27.45 17.80 25.28
CA ASP A 1006 -26.26 18.60 25.02
C ASP A 1006 -25.25 17.86 24.12
N ILE A 1007 -25.73 16.88 23.36
CA ILE A 1007 -24.89 15.99 22.54
C ILE A 1007 -25.00 16.36 21.06
N PHE A 1008 -23.87 16.55 20.40
CA PHE A 1008 -23.75 16.63 18.94
C PHE A 1008 -23.02 15.40 18.42
N CYS A 1009 -23.54 14.75 17.37
CA CYS A 1009 -22.88 13.62 16.74
C CYS A 1009 -22.65 13.88 15.24
N ALA A 1010 -21.43 13.71 14.77
CA ALA A 1010 -21.14 13.60 13.34
C ALA A 1010 -21.09 12.13 12.93
N VAL A 1011 -21.65 11.82 11.77
CA VAL A 1011 -21.81 10.44 11.28
C VAL A 1011 -21.16 10.32 9.90
N ASP A 1012 -20.60 9.16 9.60
CA ASP A 1012 -19.94 8.92 8.31
C ASP A 1012 -20.90 8.45 7.20
N LYS A 1013 -22.15 8.14 7.54
CA LYS A 1013 -23.20 7.71 6.59
C LYS A 1013 -24.50 8.47 6.79
N PRO A 1014 -25.22 8.78 5.68
CA PRO A 1014 -26.58 9.32 5.74
C PRO A 1014 -27.54 8.29 6.32
N TYR A 1015 -28.64 8.76 6.90
CA TYR A 1015 -29.74 7.93 7.35
C TYR A 1015 -30.43 7.27 6.14
N ALA A 1016 -30.13 6.00 5.90
CA ALA A 1016 -30.63 5.24 4.74
C ALA A 1016 -30.83 3.75 5.10
N ILE A 1017 -31.74 3.06 4.39
CA ILE A 1017 -32.08 1.64 4.62
C ILE A 1017 -30.83 0.73 4.54
N SER A 1018 -29.83 1.10 3.73
CA SER A 1018 -28.55 0.39 3.59
C SER A 1018 -27.74 0.31 4.90
N GLN A 1019 -27.94 1.24 5.85
CA GLN A 1019 -27.27 1.21 7.17
C GLN A 1019 -27.57 -0.07 7.96
N LYS A 1020 -28.65 -0.78 7.67
CA LYS A 1020 -28.99 -2.06 8.32
C LYS A 1020 -27.91 -3.15 8.13
N TYR A 1021 -27.07 -3.04 7.10
CA TYR A 1021 -26.13 -4.08 6.69
C TYR A 1021 -24.68 -3.60 6.56
N GLU A 1022 -24.41 -2.32 6.82
CA GLU A 1022 -23.13 -1.68 6.59
C GLU A 1022 -22.56 -1.08 7.89
N PRO A 1023 -21.25 -1.19 8.15
CA PRO A 1023 -20.62 -0.52 9.29
C PRO A 1023 -20.60 1.00 9.09
N ALA A 1024 -20.93 1.73 10.15
CA ALA A 1024 -20.90 3.19 10.24
C ALA A 1024 -20.16 3.63 11.51
N VAL A 1025 -19.65 4.86 11.51
CA VAL A 1025 -18.97 5.53 12.62
C VAL A 1025 -19.73 6.79 12.96
N ALA A 1026 -19.97 7.01 14.25
CA ALA A 1026 -20.43 8.28 14.78
C ALA A 1026 -19.43 8.78 15.82
N VAL A 1027 -19.10 10.07 15.75
CA VAL A 1027 -18.32 10.79 16.76
C VAL A 1027 -19.27 11.73 17.48
N CYS A 1028 -19.52 11.45 18.76
CA CYS A 1028 -20.44 12.21 19.58
C CYS A 1028 -19.67 13.02 20.64
N MET A 1029 -20.04 14.29 20.79
CA MET A 1029 -19.45 15.24 21.73
C MET A 1029 -20.56 15.82 22.60
N GLN A 1030 -20.37 15.77 23.91
CA GLN A 1030 -21.30 16.36 24.87
C GLN A 1030 -20.85 17.81 25.18
N LEU A 1031 -21.36 18.77 24.40
CA LEU A 1031 -20.99 20.18 24.47
C LEU A 1031 -22.22 21.05 24.18
N ALA A 1032 -22.78 21.65 25.23
CA ALA A 1032 -24.03 22.44 25.17
C ALA A 1032 -23.97 23.61 24.18
N ASN A 1033 -22.81 24.25 24.03
CA ASN A 1033 -22.60 25.34 23.07
C ASN A 1033 -22.70 24.86 21.62
N ILE A 1034 -22.09 23.71 21.29
CA ILE A 1034 -22.14 23.13 19.94
C ILE A 1034 -23.55 22.62 19.64
N PHE A 1035 -24.15 21.94 20.61
CA PHE A 1035 -25.55 21.50 20.54
C PHE A 1035 -26.48 22.67 20.20
N ALA A 1036 -26.39 23.79 20.92
CA ALA A 1036 -27.25 24.95 20.68
C ALA A 1036 -27.12 25.52 19.25
N ARG A 1037 -25.91 25.50 18.66
CA ARG A 1037 -25.70 25.95 17.27
C ARG A 1037 -26.33 25.01 16.26
N PHE A 1038 -26.12 23.69 16.40
CA PHE A 1038 -26.72 22.72 15.51
C PHE A 1038 -28.23 22.59 15.70
N ASN A 1039 -28.73 22.83 16.91
CA ASN A 1039 -30.17 22.92 17.19
C ASN A 1039 -30.82 24.12 16.49
N THR A 1040 -30.09 25.24 16.36
CA THR A 1040 -30.54 26.39 15.57
C THR A 1040 -30.59 26.05 14.07
N ILE A 1041 -29.60 25.31 13.56
CA ILE A 1041 -29.58 24.84 12.16
C ILE A 1041 -30.75 23.86 11.90
N ALA A 1042 -31.08 23.02 12.88
CA ALA A 1042 -32.16 22.04 12.84
C ALA A 1042 -33.56 22.63 13.15
N ALA A 1043 -33.73 23.96 13.15
CA ALA A 1043 -34.98 24.61 13.56
C ALA A 1043 -36.19 24.29 12.68
N LYS A 1044 -35.97 23.73 11.49
CA LYS A 1044 -37.03 23.24 10.59
C LYS A 1044 -36.81 21.75 10.35
N VAL A 1045 -37.84 20.96 10.62
CA VAL A 1045 -37.82 19.51 10.43
C VAL A 1045 -39.01 19.07 9.59
N ASP A 1046 -38.78 18.12 8.70
CA ASP A 1046 -39.83 17.47 7.92
C ASP A 1046 -40.50 16.40 8.78
N SER A 1047 -41.83 16.34 8.72
CA SER A 1047 -42.59 15.25 9.34
C SER A 1047 -42.31 13.95 8.59
N CYS A 1048 -41.85 12.91 9.28
CA CYS A 1048 -41.76 11.57 8.73
C CYS A 1048 -43.18 11.04 8.43
N SER A 1049 -43.58 10.99 7.16
CA SER A 1049 -44.75 10.24 6.66
C SER A 1049 -44.40 8.78 6.39
#